data_AF-A0A9P7KQH2-F1
#
_entry.id   AF-A0A9P7KQH2-F1
#
_cell.length_a   1.000
_cell.length_b   1.000
_cell.length_c   1.000
_cell.angle_alpha   90.00
_cell.angle_beta   90.00
_cell.angle_gamma   90.00
#
_symmetry.space_group_name_H-M   'P 1'
#
loop_
_entity.id
_entity.type
_entity.pdbx_description
1 polymer ?
#
loop_
_entity_poly.entity_id
_entity_poly.type
_entity_poly.pdbx_seq_one_letter_code
_entity_poly.pdbx_strand_id
1 'polypeptide(L)'
;MAKITSVKYYRVKPRWLMVKIVDENGQHGWGEATLEGHDLAVEGCLDEMIPRIIGQEANDIENIWQTFWRHSFYRGGPIFMSALSGIDIALWDLKGRNLKVPIYELLGGKVRTKVQVYCWIGGDRPSDVEAAAKKRVAQGLTCVKMNATEDLGWIDSPSALDSTVERLKQVKALGLDVGLDFHGRCHKAMAKQLARALEPHRPLFIEEPILVEHPEAIKKLSDQTVIPIAFGERLYTRWDIKRFLEDSSVDILQPDIAHAGGISETKRIATMAEAYDVAIAPHCPLGPVAFAASVQVALSSPNFSILEMSLGMHYNTEAGDIDLLTYLKDPAVFDLENGYVKAPTGYGLGIDIDEEMVIKIAKETEPWQCKTFHGPDVWSILKMSNETLEVLVYGLGAIGSFYAFIISRSERVRLTVAARSNFEAVAANGIKIDILRSVADAEQKFDFIICTNKAVDQASSAADIAPGVGDNTTIVIIQNGVGNEDAFRQRFPNVTIISCVTWVGARQPEPGVIEHTTSEDMQVGLYPNKAGDEIRDTQRLSQFESLLSIGKTIFQIVPNIQVQRWEKVVWNAAWNSLTALTLMDTHSWLSSSDLSTPMTRKLMKEVIDVANALGVPLEDELIDKLIDKILRMPPIGSSMRTDYENGKPMEVEVILGYPVKKGRELNIDVSTIENLYTVLLAINKRLIGAQSG
;
A
#
# COMPACT_ATOMS: atom_id res chain seq x y z
N MET A 1 47.72 -0.64 -26.12
CA MET A 1 46.62 0.33 -26.32
C MET A 1 46.37 0.94 -24.94
N ALA A 2 45.39 1.84 -24.78
CA ALA A 2 45.19 2.49 -23.49
C ALA A 2 44.54 1.51 -22.50
N LYS A 3 45.11 1.39 -21.31
CA LYS A 3 44.56 0.57 -20.23
C LYS A 3 43.45 1.28 -19.47
N ILE A 4 42.49 0.52 -18.96
CA ILE A 4 41.43 1.04 -18.08
C ILE A 4 42.06 1.45 -16.74
N THR A 5 41.88 2.71 -16.35
CA THR A 5 42.39 3.26 -15.08
C THR A 5 41.32 3.47 -14.04
N SER A 6 40.08 3.75 -14.45
CA SER A 6 38.96 3.87 -13.51
C SER A 6 37.63 3.53 -14.16
N VAL A 7 36.73 3.02 -13.33
CA VAL A 7 35.32 2.81 -13.65
C VAL A 7 34.51 3.39 -12.50
N LYS A 8 33.49 4.19 -12.82
CA LYS A 8 32.56 4.78 -11.85
C LYS A 8 31.14 4.55 -12.31
N TYR A 9 30.22 4.45 -11.38
CA TYR A 9 28.79 4.43 -11.67
C TYR A 9 28.05 5.51 -10.88
N TYR A 10 26.93 5.95 -11.43
CA TYR A 10 26.12 7.06 -10.93
C TYR A 10 24.65 6.68 -11.03
N ARG A 11 24.02 6.51 -9.87
CA ARG A 11 22.56 6.46 -9.80
C ARG A 11 22.01 7.85 -10.07
N VAL A 12 21.07 7.97 -10.99
CA VAL A 12 20.44 9.25 -11.33
C VAL A 12 18.94 9.09 -11.51
N LYS A 13 18.21 10.18 -11.31
CA LYS A 13 16.78 10.24 -11.60
C LYS A 13 16.52 10.02 -13.11
N PRO A 14 15.34 9.55 -13.53
CA PRO A 14 14.23 9.09 -12.69
C PRO A 14 14.54 7.80 -11.92
N ARG A 15 15.32 6.88 -12.49
CA ARG A 15 15.74 5.60 -11.87
C ARG A 15 16.78 4.89 -12.76
N TRP A 16 17.82 5.61 -13.18
CA TRP A 16 18.84 5.11 -14.10
C TRP A 16 20.19 4.93 -13.42
N LEU A 17 21.02 4.03 -13.96
CA LEU A 17 22.37 3.77 -13.46
C LEU A 17 23.40 3.95 -14.60
N MET A 18 24.08 5.10 -14.60
CA MET A 18 25.10 5.41 -15.62
C MET A 18 26.47 4.88 -15.20
N VAL A 19 27.26 4.43 -16.17
CA VAL A 19 28.64 3.93 -15.99
C VAL A 19 29.60 4.79 -16.80
N LYS A 20 30.73 5.18 -16.21
CA LYS A 20 31.82 5.90 -16.89
C LYS A 20 33.11 5.11 -16.76
N ILE A 21 33.77 4.85 -17.88
CA ILE A 21 35.10 4.22 -17.94
C ILE A 21 36.11 5.25 -18.42
N VAL A 22 37.28 5.30 -17.79
CA VAL A 22 38.41 6.17 -18.16
C VAL A 22 39.65 5.34 -18.41
N ASP A 23 40.41 5.66 -19.46
CA ASP A 23 41.68 5.03 -19.80
C ASP A 23 42.92 5.82 -19.30
N GLU A 24 44.11 5.28 -19.51
CA GLU A 24 45.38 5.89 -19.09
C GLU A 24 45.73 7.18 -19.84
N ASN A 25 45.07 7.46 -20.96
CA ASN A 25 45.20 8.71 -21.71
C ASN A 25 44.19 9.76 -21.26
N GLY A 26 43.36 9.46 -20.25
CA GLY A 26 42.30 10.33 -19.78
C GLY A 26 41.08 10.40 -20.72
N GLN A 27 41.02 9.54 -21.73
CA GLN A 27 39.83 9.41 -22.57
C GLN A 27 38.77 8.60 -21.83
N HIS A 28 37.50 8.85 -22.13
CA HIS A 28 36.41 8.19 -21.43
C HIS A 28 35.26 7.80 -22.35
N GLY A 29 34.46 6.86 -21.89
CA GLY A 29 33.20 6.46 -22.52
C GLY A 29 32.10 6.27 -21.48
N TRP A 30 30.86 6.47 -21.91
CA TRP A 30 29.66 6.32 -21.10
C TRP A 30 28.85 5.08 -21.47
N GLY A 31 28.31 4.42 -20.45
CA GLY A 31 27.42 3.27 -20.56
C GLY A 31 26.25 3.39 -19.59
N GLU A 32 25.29 2.47 -19.71
CA GLU A 32 24.10 2.44 -18.86
C GLU A 32 23.83 1.00 -18.40
N ALA A 33 23.72 0.81 -17.09
CA ALA A 33 23.49 -0.46 -16.41
C ALA A 33 22.16 -0.44 -15.65
N THR A 34 21.19 0.36 -16.11
CA THR A 34 19.87 0.46 -15.49
C THR A 34 19.24 -0.93 -15.36
N LEU A 35 18.67 -1.22 -14.19
CA LEU A 35 17.78 -2.36 -13.92
C LEU A 35 16.81 -1.91 -12.82
N GLU A 36 15.67 -1.36 -13.22
CA GLU A 36 14.82 -0.60 -12.33
C GLU A 36 14.37 -1.41 -11.11
N GLY A 37 14.59 -0.84 -9.92
CA GLY A 37 14.24 -1.46 -8.64
C GLY A 37 15.31 -2.39 -8.08
N HIS A 38 16.41 -2.60 -8.81
CA HIS A 38 17.49 -3.50 -8.44
C HIS A 38 18.88 -2.83 -8.46
N ASP A 39 18.95 -1.50 -8.45
CA ASP A 39 20.20 -0.72 -8.51
C ASP A 39 21.27 -1.23 -7.55
N LEU A 40 20.91 -1.47 -6.27
CA LEU A 40 21.85 -1.95 -5.25
C LEU A 40 22.53 -3.27 -5.62
N ALA A 41 21.78 -4.18 -6.27
CA ALA A 41 22.33 -5.46 -6.70
C ALA A 41 23.26 -5.30 -7.92
N VAL A 42 22.89 -4.41 -8.85
CA VAL A 42 23.74 -4.09 -10.01
C VAL A 42 25.01 -3.36 -9.58
N GLU A 43 24.93 -2.41 -8.65
CA GLU A 43 26.06 -1.70 -8.06
C GLU A 43 27.03 -2.69 -7.38
N GLY A 44 26.52 -3.61 -6.56
CA GLY A 44 27.34 -4.66 -5.96
C GLY A 44 27.99 -5.58 -7.00
N CYS A 45 27.30 -5.85 -8.11
CA CYS A 45 27.86 -6.61 -9.23
C CYS A 45 28.96 -5.82 -9.96
N LEU A 46 28.76 -4.52 -10.21
CA LEU A 46 29.76 -3.61 -10.77
C LEU A 46 30.99 -3.55 -9.85
N ASP A 47 30.81 -3.42 -8.53
CA ASP A 47 31.91 -3.43 -7.55
C ASP A 47 32.75 -4.71 -7.62
N GLU A 48 32.14 -5.86 -7.94
CA GLU A 48 32.85 -7.12 -8.16
C GLU A 48 33.56 -7.15 -9.54
N MET A 49 32.93 -6.60 -10.58
CA MET A 49 33.47 -6.60 -11.94
C MET A 49 34.64 -5.63 -12.11
N ILE A 50 34.57 -4.44 -11.51
CA ILE A 50 35.54 -3.35 -11.71
C ILE A 50 36.98 -3.78 -11.42
N PRO A 51 37.32 -4.37 -10.25
CA PRO A 51 38.69 -4.79 -9.95
C PRO A 51 39.28 -5.80 -10.95
N ARG A 52 38.43 -6.53 -11.68
CA ARG A 52 38.87 -7.52 -12.67
C ARG A 52 39.26 -6.89 -14.00
N ILE A 53 38.76 -5.70 -14.31
CA ILE A 53 39.02 -5.00 -15.58
C ILE A 53 40.00 -3.83 -15.48
N ILE A 54 40.25 -3.30 -14.27
CA ILE A 54 41.30 -2.30 -14.08
C ILE A 54 42.65 -2.86 -14.58
N GLY A 55 43.36 -2.08 -15.39
CA GLY A 55 44.64 -2.45 -15.99
C GLY A 55 44.54 -3.32 -17.25
N GLN A 56 43.34 -3.77 -17.64
CA GLN A 56 43.12 -4.40 -18.95
C GLN A 56 43.09 -3.35 -20.07
N GLU A 57 43.37 -3.79 -21.30
CA GLU A 57 43.32 -2.96 -22.50
C GLU A 57 41.85 -2.63 -22.85
N ALA A 58 41.50 -1.33 -22.89
CA ALA A 58 40.10 -0.91 -23.09
C ALA A 58 39.52 -1.34 -24.46
N ASN A 59 40.37 -1.53 -25.47
CA ASN A 59 39.95 -1.94 -26.80
C ASN A 59 39.61 -3.44 -26.91
N ASP A 60 39.94 -4.26 -25.91
CA ASP A 60 39.70 -5.70 -25.90
C ASP A 60 38.28 -6.02 -25.41
N ILE A 61 37.28 -5.31 -25.95
CA ILE A 61 35.86 -5.37 -25.55
C ILE A 61 35.35 -6.81 -25.55
N GLU A 62 35.60 -7.59 -26.61
CA GLU A 62 35.19 -8.99 -26.69
C GLU A 62 35.83 -9.84 -25.58
N ASN A 63 37.11 -9.63 -25.28
CA ASN A 63 37.78 -10.37 -24.21
C ASN A 63 37.22 -10.01 -22.84
N ILE A 64 36.95 -8.73 -22.58
CA ILE A 64 36.33 -8.27 -21.34
C ILE A 64 34.92 -8.88 -21.20
N TRP A 65 34.11 -8.81 -22.26
CA TRP A 65 32.78 -9.39 -22.30
C TRP A 65 32.81 -10.90 -22.03
N GLN A 66 33.71 -11.64 -22.71
CA GLN A 66 33.86 -13.08 -22.53
C GLN A 66 34.47 -13.46 -21.17
N THR A 67 35.28 -12.60 -20.55
CA THR A 67 35.79 -12.82 -19.20
C THR A 67 34.64 -12.94 -18.21
N PHE A 68 33.67 -12.03 -18.31
CA PHE A 68 32.48 -12.10 -17.49
C PHE A 68 31.56 -13.23 -17.92
N TRP A 69 31.27 -13.40 -19.21
CA TRP A 69 30.35 -14.46 -19.63
C TRP A 69 30.88 -15.89 -19.39
N ARG A 70 32.18 -16.15 -19.59
CA ARG A 70 32.75 -17.51 -19.57
C ARG A 70 33.52 -17.85 -18.31
N HIS A 71 34.20 -16.88 -17.69
CA HIS A 71 35.13 -17.15 -16.59
C HIS A 71 34.54 -16.90 -15.20
N SER A 72 33.31 -16.34 -15.09
CA SER A 72 32.56 -16.21 -13.82
C SER A 72 31.93 -17.52 -13.32
N PHE A 73 32.08 -18.62 -14.07
CA PHE A 73 31.44 -19.92 -13.85
C PHE A 73 29.91 -19.91 -14.05
N TYR A 74 29.14 -19.27 -13.16
CA TYR A 74 27.69 -19.08 -13.32
C TYR A 74 27.41 -17.85 -14.20
N ARG A 75 26.40 -17.94 -15.06
CA ARG A 75 26.20 -17.00 -16.17
C ARG A 75 24.80 -16.40 -16.18
N GLY A 76 24.72 -15.17 -16.68
CA GLY A 76 23.47 -14.54 -17.04
C GLY A 76 22.63 -14.10 -15.85
N GLY A 77 21.33 -13.99 -16.09
CA GLY A 77 20.38 -13.37 -15.18
C GLY A 77 20.39 -11.83 -15.29
N PRO A 78 19.32 -11.17 -14.81
CA PRO A 78 19.12 -9.74 -15.02
C PRO A 78 20.26 -8.91 -14.43
N ILE A 79 20.62 -9.12 -13.15
CA ILE A 79 21.61 -8.29 -12.45
C ILE A 79 22.98 -8.31 -13.15
N PHE A 80 23.48 -9.52 -13.46
CA PHE A 80 24.80 -9.69 -14.03
C PHE A 80 24.87 -9.14 -15.46
N MET A 81 23.84 -9.42 -16.27
CA MET A 81 23.80 -8.93 -17.64
C MET A 81 23.62 -7.41 -17.68
N SER A 82 22.91 -6.81 -16.73
CA SER A 82 22.79 -5.35 -16.64
C SER A 82 24.11 -4.66 -16.30
N ALA A 83 24.84 -5.17 -15.31
CA ALA A 83 26.17 -4.67 -14.97
C ALA A 83 27.14 -4.80 -16.18
N LEU A 84 27.08 -5.93 -16.88
CA LEU A 84 27.90 -6.17 -18.07
C LEU A 84 27.55 -5.21 -19.21
N SER A 85 26.26 -4.91 -19.43
CA SER A 85 25.82 -3.95 -20.45
C SER A 85 26.41 -2.57 -20.23
N GLY A 86 26.39 -2.06 -19.00
CA GLY A 86 26.96 -0.74 -18.70
C GLY A 86 28.46 -0.66 -18.98
N ILE A 87 29.20 -1.73 -18.68
CA ILE A 87 30.64 -1.82 -19.02
C ILE A 87 30.81 -1.90 -20.55
N ASP A 88 30.08 -2.78 -21.22
CA ASP A 88 30.19 -3.00 -22.67
C ASP A 88 29.90 -1.71 -23.46
N ILE A 89 28.80 -1.02 -23.15
CA ILE A 89 28.42 0.24 -23.80
C ILE A 89 29.50 1.30 -23.59
N ALA A 90 30.02 1.45 -22.37
CA ALA A 90 31.06 2.42 -22.06
C ALA A 90 32.39 2.14 -22.80
N LEU A 91 32.76 0.87 -22.95
CA LEU A 91 33.95 0.48 -23.73
C LEU A 91 33.77 0.75 -25.23
N TRP A 92 32.58 0.51 -25.77
CA TRP A 92 32.26 0.84 -27.16
C TRP A 92 32.27 2.35 -27.42
N ASP A 93 31.71 3.15 -26.51
CA ASP A 93 31.75 4.61 -26.60
C ASP A 93 33.21 5.11 -26.57
N LEU A 94 34.01 4.63 -25.63
CA LEU A 94 35.43 4.94 -25.52
C LEU A 94 36.19 4.57 -26.81
N LYS A 95 35.96 3.38 -27.37
CA LYS A 95 36.60 2.93 -28.62
C LYS A 95 36.22 3.84 -29.79
N GLY A 96 34.94 4.15 -29.96
CA GLY A 96 34.47 5.03 -31.04
C GLY A 96 35.02 6.45 -30.92
N ARG A 97 35.09 7.00 -29.70
CA ARG A 97 35.72 8.30 -29.42
C ARG A 97 37.21 8.30 -29.74
N ASN A 98 37.96 7.28 -29.30
CA ASN A 98 39.38 7.14 -29.59
C ASN A 98 39.67 7.03 -31.09
N LEU A 99 38.79 6.35 -31.84
CA LEU A 99 38.89 6.21 -33.30
C LEU A 99 38.23 7.34 -34.08
N LYS A 100 37.56 8.29 -33.39
CA LYS A 100 36.83 9.42 -33.98
C LYS A 100 35.78 9.00 -35.00
N VAL A 101 35.03 7.95 -34.69
CA VAL A 101 33.93 7.44 -35.52
C VAL A 101 32.72 7.09 -34.64
N PRO A 102 31.50 7.19 -35.16
CA PRO A 102 30.33 6.61 -34.50
C PRO A 102 30.43 5.09 -34.45
N ILE A 103 29.83 4.47 -33.45
CA ILE A 103 29.91 3.02 -33.22
C ILE A 103 29.37 2.22 -34.43
N TYR A 104 28.32 2.69 -35.11
CA TYR A 104 27.76 1.97 -36.26
C TYR A 104 28.78 1.77 -37.40
N GLU A 105 29.80 2.64 -37.56
CA GLU A 105 30.88 2.44 -38.54
C GLU A 105 31.75 1.24 -38.14
N LEU A 106 32.01 1.07 -36.84
CA LEU A 106 32.72 -0.09 -36.31
C LEU A 106 31.91 -1.38 -36.42
N LEU A 107 30.57 -1.27 -36.44
CA LEU A 107 29.63 -2.39 -36.62
C LEU A 107 29.37 -2.74 -38.10
N GLY A 108 30.15 -2.19 -39.04
CA GLY A 108 30.08 -2.49 -40.47
C GLY A 108 29.39 -1.42 -41.32
N GLY A 109 29.07 -0.26 -40.74
CA GLY A 109 28.43 0.85 -41.42
C GLY A 109 26.91 0.87 -41.25
N LYS A 110 26.30 1.97 -41.71
CA LYS A 110 24.86 2.16 -41.62
C LYS A 110 24.13 1.52 -42.81
N VAL A 111 23.02 0.85 -42.52
CA VAL A 111 22.07 0.34 -43.54
C VAL A 111 20.80 1.20 -43.64
N ARG A 112 20.71 2.25 -42.81
CA ARG A 112 19.66 3.28 -42.82
C ARG A 112 20.23 4.62 -42.33
N THR A 113 19.56 5.72 -42.63
CA THR A 113 20.02 7.09 -42.29
C THR A 113 19.25 7.72 -41.13
N LYS A 114 18.19 7.07 -40.67
CA LYS A 114 17.31 7.50 -39.58
C LYS A 114 16.65 6.29 -38.94
N VAL A 115 16.22 6.44 -37.71
CA VAL A 115 15.60 5.41 -36.88
C VAL A 115 14.17 5.85 -36.56
N GLN A 116 13.17 5.03 -36.90
CA GLN A 116 11.79 5.30 -36.51
C GLN A 116 11.65 5.05 -35.01
N VAL A 117 10.92 5.93 -34.31
CA VAL A 117 10.69 5.82 -32.88
C VAL A 117 9.22 5.87 -32.53
N TYR A 118 8.87 5.31 -31.38
CA TYR A 118 7.57 5.50 -30.74
C TYR A 118 7.76 5.92 -29.29
N CYS A 119 6.76 6.61 -28.73
CA CYS A 119 6.72 6.96 -27.32
C CYS A 119 5.47 6.40 -26.65
N TRP A 120 5.55 6.23 -25.34
CA TRP A 120 4.42 5.80 -24.53
C TRP A 120 3.33 6.87 -24.39
N ILE A 121 2.08 6.41 -24.36
CA ILE A 121 0.91 7.17 -23.93
C ILE A 121 0.14 6.42 -22.85
N GLY A 122 -0.64 7.17 -22.07
CA GLY A 122 -1.38 6.63 -20.93
C GLY A 122 -0.49 6.42 -19.71
N GLY A 123 -0.74 5.34 -18.98
CA GLY A 123 0.01 4.90 -17.81
C GLY A 123 -0.51 3.54 -17.34
N ASP A 124 -0.07 3.03 -16.19
CA ASP A 124 -0.50 1.72 -15.64
C ASP A 124 -2.03 1.52 -15.64
N ARG A 125 -2.77 2.61 -15.43
CA ARG A 125 -4.24 2.65 -15.49
C ARG A 125 -4.65 3.71 -16.52
N PRO A 126 -4.74 3.33 -17.81
CA PRO A 126 -4.85 4.29 -18.89
C PRO A 126 -6.24 4.96 -18.92
N SER A 127 -6.31 6.21 -18.44
CA SER A 127 -7.35 7.18 -18.77
C SER A 127 -6.82 8.23 -19.75
N ASP A 128 -7.70 8.92 -20.46
CA ASP A 128 -7.36 10.07 -21.31
C ASP A 128 -6.30 9.81 -22.42
N VAL A 129 -6.23 8.58 -22.94
CA VAL A 129 -5.28 8.19 -24.00
C VAL A 129 -5.39 9.05 -25.27
N GLU A 130 -6.57 9.57 -25.57
CA GLU A 130 -6.78 10.47 -26.72
C GLU A 130 -6.01 11.78 -26.57
N ALA A 131 -6.04 12.38 -25.38
CA ALA A 131 -5.32 13.64 -25.10
C ALA A 131 -3.81 13.42 -25.14
N ALA A 132 -3.33 12.30 -24.58
CA ALA A 132 -1.93 11.92 -24.65
C ALA A 132 -1.48 11.63 -26.10
N ALA A 133 -2.29 10.91 -26.87
CA ALA A 133 -2.02 10.63 -28.28
C ALA A 133 -1.95 11.92 -29.13
N LYS A 134 -2.87 12.88 -28.92
CA LYS A 134 -2.82 14.20 -29.57
C LYS A 134 -1.51 14.95 -29.30
N LYS A 135 -0.97 14.86 -28.08
CA LYS A 135 0.35 15.43 -27.76
C LYS A 135 1.47 14.74 -28.56
N ARG A 136 1.42 13.42 -28.71
CA ARG A 136 2.40 12.67 -29.52
C ARG A 136 2.32 13.00 -31.01
N VAL A 137 1.11 13.18 -31.55
CA VAL A 137 0.91 13.68 -32.92
C VAL A 137 1.54 15.07 -33.08
N ALA A 138 1.35 15.97 -32.12
CA ALA A 138 1.96 17.30 -32.14
C ALA A 138 3.50 17.28 -32.05
N GLN A 139 4.08 16.23 -31.45
CA GLN A 139 5.53 15.96 -31.45
C GLN A 139 6.02 15.33 -32.77
N GLY A 140 5.12 15.08 -33.73
CA GLY A 140 5.43 14.51 -35.03
C GLY A 140 5.52 12.98 -35.05
N LEU A 141 5.16 12.28 -33.96
CA LEU A 141 5.18 10.82 -33.92
C LEU A 141 4.09 10.21 -34.79
N THR A 142 4.40 9.07 -35.40
CA THR A 142 3.47 8.27 -36.22
C THR A 142 3.07 6.95 -35.55
N CYS A 143 3.79 6.57 -34.50
CA CYS A 143 3.53 5.37 -33.72
C CYS A 143 3.62 5.68 -32.22
N VAL A 144 2.80 4.99 -31.43
CA VAL A 144 2.80 5.05 -29.96
C VAL A 144 2.72 3.65 -29.37
N LYS A 145 3.11 3.51 -28.10
CA LYS A 145 2.86 2.30 -27.31
C LYS A 145 1.97 2.64 -26.12
N MET A 146 1.07 1.73 -25.75
CA MET A 146 0.19 1.91 -24.60
C MET A 146 -0.15 0.59 -23.93
N ASN A 147 -0.57 0.68 -22.67
CA ASN A 147 -1.03 -0.47 -21.90
C ASN A 147 -2.29 -1.07 -22.51
N ALA A 148 -2.22 -2.39 -22.75
CA ALA A 148 -3.34 -3.18 -23.19
C ALA A 148 -4.38 -3.25 -22.08
N THR A 149 -4.04 -3.78 -20.91
CA THR A 149 -5.00 -4.02 -19.82
C THR A 149 -4.52 -3.39 -18.51
N GLU A 150 -5.49 -3.08 -17.65
CA GLU A 150 -5.20 -2.93 -16.22
C GLU A 150 -5.04 -4.30 -15.57
N ASP A 151 -5.18 -4.37 -14.25
CA ASP A 151 -5.12 -5.59 -13.46
C ASP A 151 -6.28 -6.54 -13.86
N LEU A 152 -5.96 -7.74 -14.36
CA LEU A 152 -6.94 -8.77 -14.72
C LEU A 152 -6.86 -9.98 -13.79
N GLY A 153 -8.01 -10.55 -13.44
CA GLY A 153 -8.06 -11.85 -12.79
C GLY A 153 -7.56 -13.00 -13.67
N TRP A 154 -7.23 -14.14 -13.05
CA TRP A 154 -6.84 -15.39 -13.74
C TRP A 154 -7.82 -15.79 -14.85
N ILE A 155 -9.11 -15.65 -14.53
CA ILE A 155 -10.23 -15.66 -15.46
C ILE A 155 -11.12 -14.51 -14.99
N ASP A 156 -11.36 -13.55 -15.87
CA ASP A 156 -12.19 -12.38 -15.58
C ASP A 156 -13.40 -12.32 -16.51
N SER A 157 -14.32 -11.38 -16.24
CA SER A 157 -15.40 -11.10 -17.18
C SER A 157 -14.81 -10.72 -18.55
N PRO A 158 -15.32 -11.29 -19.65
CA PRO A 158 -14.91 -10.87 -20.99
C PRO A 158 -15.05 -9.37 -21.23
N SER A 159 -16.02 -8.71 -20.56
CA SER A 159 -16.23 -7.26 -20.65
C SER A 159 -15.07 -6.41 -20.10
N ALA A 160 -14.18 -6.99 -19.27
CA ALA A 160 -12.98 -6.30 -18.79
C ALA A 160 -12.01 -5.93 -19.94
N LEU A 161 -12.13 -6.63 -21.09
CA LEU A 161 -11.30 -6.43 -22.27
C LEU A 161 -11.79 -5.30 -23.19
N ASP A 162 -13.06 -4.89 -23.06
CA ASP A 162 -13.71 -3.94 -23.98
C ASP A 162 -13.03 -2.57 -23.96
N SER A 163 -12.58 -2.13 -22.77
CA SER A 163 -11.92 -0.83 -22.61
C SER A 163 -10.64 -0.72 -23.43
N THR A 164 -9.88 -1.81 -23.57
CA THR A 164 -8.67 -1.88 -24.39
C THR A 164 -8.97 -1.66 -25.86
N VAL A 165 -10.03 -2.31 -26.35
CA VAL A 165 -10.48 -2.22 -27.73
C VAL A 165 -10.92 -0.79 -28.06
N GLU A 166 -11.68 -0.16 -27.17
CA GLU A 166 -12.13 1.23 -27.36
C GLU A 166 -10.97 2.23 -27.34
N ARG A 167 -10.02 2.08 -26.41
CA ARG A 167 -8.79 2.90 -26.40
C ARG A 167 -8.01 2.76 -27.71
N LEU A 168 -7.86 1.54 -28.23
CA LEU A 168 -7.14 1.32 -29.50
C LEU A 168 -7.84 2.05 -30.65
N LYS A 169 -9.16 1.93 -30.77
CA LYS A 169 -9.96 2.63 -31.80
C LYS A 169 -9.75 4.14 -31.74
N GLN A 170 -9.81 4.72 -30.54
CA GLN A 170 -9.62 6.16 -30.34
C GLN A 170 -8.26 6.64 -30.86
N VAL A 171 -7.19 5.92 -30.51
CA VAL A 171 -5.83 6.30 -30.92
C VAL A 171 -5.61 6.07 -32.43
N LYS A 172 -6.10 4.95 -32.98
CA LYS A 172 -6.05 4.68 -34.43
C LYS A 172 -6.82 5.74 -35.24
N ALA A 173 -7.92 6.29 -34.71
CA ALA A 173 -8.68 7.35 -35.36
C ALA A 173 -7.90 8.66 -35.54
N LEU A 174 -6.81 8.85 -34.77
CA LEU A 174 -5.89 9.98 -34.92
C LEU A 174 -4.80 9.72 -35.99
N GLY A 175 -4.81 8.56 -36.64
CA GLY A 175 -3.84 8.20 -37.68
C GLY A 175 -2.52 7.60 -37.16
N LEU A 176 -2.46 7.24 -35.88
CA LEU A 176 -1.29 6.60 -35.28
C LEU A 176 -1.33 5.07 -35.43
N ASP A 177 -0.17 4.45 -35.59
CA ASP A 177 0.00 3.02 -35.29
C ASP A 177 0.25 2.82 -33.79
N VAL A 178 -0.17 1.67 -33.27
CA VAL A 178 -0.23 1.43 -31.82
C VAL A 178 0.28 0.04 -31.48
N GLY A 179 1.39 -0.02 -30.74
CA GLY A 179 1.79 -1.21 -30.00
C GLY A 179 1.01 -1.33 -28.69
N LEU A 180 0.57 -2.53 -28.35
CA LEU A 180 -0.19 -2.82 -27.13
C LEU A 180 0.63 -3.68 -26.19
N ASP A 181 1.03 -3.13 -25.06
CA ASP A 181 1.85 -3.83 -24.08
C ASP A 181 0.99 -4.41 -22.95
N PHE A 182 1.12 -5.70 -22.71
CA PHE A 182 0.37 -6.43 -21.69
C PHE A 182 1.17 -6.59 -20.40
N HIS A 183 2.49 -6.36 -20.42
CA HIS A 183 3.40 -6.52 -19.29
C HIS A 183 3.31 -7.88 -18.57
N GLY A 184 2.89 -8.94 -19.27
CA GLY A 184 2.59 -10.25 -18.69
C GLY A 184 1.42 -10.26 -17.71
N ARG A 185 0.63 -9.18 -17.61
CA ARG A 185 -0.50 -9.02 -16.68
C ARG A 185 -1.78 -9.71 -17.16
N CYS A 186 -1.75 -10.35 -18.33
CA CYS A 186 -2.88 -11.07 -18.88
C CYS A 186 -2.64 -12.58 -18.82
N HIS A 187 -3.62 -13.29 -18.25
CA HIS A 187 -3.54 -14.75 -18.18
C HIS A 187 -3.93 -15.38 -19.52
N LYS A 188 -3.34 -16.55 -19.82
CA LYS A 188 -3.51 -17.30 -21.08
C LYS A 188 -4.97 -17.40 -21.59
N ALA A 189 -5.94 -17.52 -20.69
CA ALA A 189 -7.36 -17.62 -21.06
C ALA A 189 -7.94 -16.29 -21.57
N MET A 190 -7.52 -15.17 -20.96
CA MET A 190 -7.96 -13.82 -21.33
C MET A 190 -7.18 -13.29 -22.53
N ALA A 191 -5.88 -13.57 -22.62
CA ALA A 191 -5.01 -13.10 -23.70
C ALA A 191 -5.51 -13.50 -25.09
N LYS A 192 -6.05 -14.72 -25.23
CA LYS A 192 -6.64 -15.22 -26.50
C LYS A 192 -7.89 -14.46 -26.90
N GLN A 193 -8.75 -14.17 -25.93
CA GLN A 193 -9.98 -13.42 -26.17
C GLN A 193 -9.65 -11.99 -26.57
N LEU A 194 -8.70 -11.36 -25.87
CA LEU A 194 -8.26 -10.00 -26.17
C LEU A 194 -7.59 -9.92 -27.55
N ALA A 195 -6.66 -10.83 -27.86
CA ALA A 195 -6.03 -10.89 -29.18
C ALA A 195 -7.09 -10.98 -30.29
N ARG A 196 -8.08 -11.86 -30.14
CA ARG A 196 -9.19 -12.00 -31.10
C ARG A 196 -10.02 -10.73 -31.24
N ALA A 197 -10.30 -10.04 -30.14
CA ALA A 197 -11.06 -8.78 -30.15
C ALA A 197 -10.27 -7.62 -30.79
N LEU A 198 -8.94 -7.66 -30.73
CA LEU A 198 -8.05 -6.65 -31.29
C LEU A 198 -7.77 -6.83 -32.79
N GLU A 199 -7.90 -8.05 -33.33
CA GLU A 199 -7.61 -8.35 -34.75
C GLU A 199 -8.28 -7.38 -35.75
N PRO A 200 -9.58 -7.04 -35.62
CA PRO A 200 -10.24 -6.13 -36.56
C PRO A 200 -9.67 -4.70 -36.53
N HIS A 201 -8.95 -4.35 -35.47
CA HIS A 201 -8.42 -3.01 -35.22
C HIS A 201 -6.93 -2.89 -35.55
N ARG A 202 -6.28 -4.00 -35.91
CA ARG A 202 -4.93 -4.04 -36.50
C ARG A 202 -3.91 -3.21 -35.69
N PRO A 203 -3.69 -3.53 -34.40
CA PRO A 203 -2.55 -2.97 -33.67
C PRO A 203 -1.25 -3.35 -34.38
N LEU A 204 -0.19 -2.56 -34.17
CA LEU A 204 1.12 -2.80 -34.76
C LEU A 204 1.72 -4.12 -34.27
N PHE A 205 1.59 -4.38 -32.96
CA PHE A 205 1.94 -5.62 -32.30
C PHE A 205 1.23 -5.73 -30.94
N ILE A 206 1.22 -6.93 -30.37
CA ILE A 206 0.98 -7.16 -28.94
C ILE A 206 2.30 -7.56 -28.27
N GLU A 207 2.66 -6.85 -27.20
CA GLU A 207 3.90 -7.02 -26.45
C GLU A 207 3.65 -7.73 -25.12
N GLU A 208 4.56 -8.66 -24.77
CA GLU A 208 4.55 -9.44 -23.52
C GLU A 208 3.13 -9.96 -23.13
N PRO A 209 2.39 -10.62 -24.05
CA PRO A 209 0.98 -10.96 -23.83
C PRO A 209 0.77 -11.94 -22.66
N ILE A 210 1.78 -12.74 -22.34
CA ILE A 210 1.82 -13.74 -21.28
C ILE A 210 3.26 -13.73 -20.71
N LEU A 211 3.39 -14.07 -19.43
CA LEU A 211 4.68 -14.21 -18.73
C LEU A 211 5.69 -15.15 -19.45
N VAL A 212 6.97 -14.78 -19.35
CA VAL A 212 8.13 -15.44 -19.99
C VAL A 212 8.35 -16.90 -19.59
N GLU A 213 7.86 -17.31 -18.42
CA GLU A 213 7.92 -18.68 -17.92
C GLU A 213 7.06 -19.65 -18.73
N HIS A 214 6.20 -19.16 -19.64
CA HIS A 214 5.25 -19.96 -20.42
C HIS A 214 5.50 -19.91 -21.94
N PRO A 215 6.68 -20.34 -22.44
CA PRO A 215 6.98 -20.36 -23.87
C PRO A 215 5.98 -21.20 -24.69
N GLU A 216 5.44 -22.27 -24.12
CA GLU A 216 4.40 -23.08 -24.75
C GLU A 216 3.07 -22.33 -24.92
N ALA A 217 2.77 -21.40 -24.02
CA ALA A 217 1.57 -20.57 -24.11
C ALA A 217 1.72 -19.48 -25.17
N ILE A 218 2.91 -18.88 -25.26
CA ILE A 218 3.26 -17.88 -26.28
C ILE A 218 3.15 -18.51 -27.67
N LYS A 219 3.77 -19.68 -27.90
CA LYS A 219 3.63 -20.42 -29.17
C LYS A 219 2.18 -20.73 -29.51
N LYS A 220 1.38 -21.15 -28.54
CA LYS A 220 -0.04 -21.43 -28.77
C LYS A 220 -0.85 -20.17 -29.09
N LEU A 221 -0.48 -19.02 -28.53
CA LEU A 221 -1.12 -17.74 -28.82
C LEU A 221 -0.74 -17.24 -30.21
N SER A 222 0.54 -17.36 -30.59
CA SER A 222 1.03 -16.96 -31.93
C SER A 222 0.28 -17.70 -33.04
N ASP A 223 -0.02 -18.99 -32.84
CA ASP A 223 -0.82 -19.78 -33.80
C ASP A 223 -2.31 -19.39 -33.88
N GLN A 224 -2.80 -18.55 -32.95
CA GLN A 224 -4.22 -18.23 -32.81
C GLN A 224 -4.59 -16.80 -33.20
N THR A 225 -3.60 -15.97 -33.53
CA THR A 225 -3.79 -14.57 -33.89
C THR A 225 -2.99 -14.23 -35.14
N VAL A 226 -3.48 -13.26 -35.92
CA VAL A 226 -2.72 -12.66 -37.02
C VAL A 226 -1.95 -11.40 -36.60
N ILE A 227 -2.10 -10.99 -35.33
CA ILE A 227 -1.40 -9.82 -34.79
C ILE A 227 0.05 -10.21 -34.48
N PRO A 228 1.05 -9.42 -34.92
CA PRO A 228 2.45 -9.68 -34.59
C PRO A 228 2.68 -9.74 -33.07
N ILE A 229 3.43 -10.73 -32.62
CA ILE A 229 3.87 -10.87 -31.23
C ILE A 229 5.25 -10.24 -31.06
N ALA A 230 5.31 -9.24 -30.18
CA ALA A 230 6.54 -8.63 -29.72
C ALA A 230 6.91 -9.18 -28.34
N PHE A 231 8.18 -9.53 -28.15
CA PHE A 231 8.63 -10.22 -26.93
C PHE A 231 10.12 -10.06 -26.69
N GLY A 232 10.55 -10.06 -25.43
CA GLY A 232 11.97 -10.24 -25.11
C GLY A 232 12.59 -9.24 -24.14
N GLU A 233 11.83 -8.31 -23.56
CA GLU A 233 12.35 -7.37 -22.55
C GLU A 233 12.94 -8.13 -21.34
N ARG A 234 12.44 -9.34 -21.08
CA ARG A 234 12.84 -10.25 -19.98
C ARG A 234 13.80 -11.36 -20.40
N LEU A 235 14.32 -11.31 -21.63
CA LEU A 235 15.29 -12.27 -22.16
C LEU A 235 16.66 -11.60 -22.25
N TYR A 236 17.61 -12.10 -21.48
CA TYR A 236 18.89 -11.40 -21.24
C TYR A 236 20.01 -11.83 -22.19
N THR A 237 19.82 -12.92 -22.92
CA THR A 237 20.90 -13.52 -23.70
C THR A 237 20.39 -14.16 -24.99
N ARG A 238 21.27 -14.33 -26.00
CA ARG A 238 20.90 -15.07 -27.22
C ARG A 238 20.48 -16.52 -26.96
N TRP A 239 20.88 -17.12 -25.84
CA TRP A 239 20.48 -18.48 -25.47
C TRP A 239 19.04 -18.54 -24.96
N ASP A 240 18.57 -17.49 -24.28
CA ASP A 240 17.18 -17.39 -23.82
C ASP A 240 16.23 -17.24 -25.02
N ILE A 241 16.64 -16.41 -25.98
CA ILE A 241 15.87 -16.08 -27.19
C ILE A 241 15.79 -17.26 -28.17
N LYS A 242 16.81 -18.11 -28.18
CA LYS A 242 16.97 -19.20 -29.17
C LYS A 242 15.69 -20.02 -29.36
N ARG A 243 15.01 -20.41 -28.28
CA ARG A 243 13.80 -21.24 -28.34
C ARG A 243 12.66 -20.53 -29.06
N PHE A 244 12.47 -19.23 -28.82
CA PHE A 244 11.37 -18.47 -29.40
C PHE A 244 11.50 -18.30 -30.92
N LEU A 245 12.76 -18.19 -31.39
CA LEU A 245 13.12 -18.20 -32.81
C LEU A 245 12.89 -19.58 -33.44
N GLU A 246 13.41 -20.65 -32.81
CA GLU A 246 13.26 -22.03 -33.31
C GLU A 246 11.79 -22.46 -33.39
N ASP A 247 10.98 -22.07 -32.41
CA ASP A 247 9.55 -22.37 -32.36
C ASP A 247 8.71 -21.40 -33.24
N SER A 248 9.31 -20.36 -33.85
CA SER A 248 8.61 -19.33 -34.66
C SER A 248 7.40 -18.72 -33.92
N SER A 249 7.62 -18.34 -32.66
CA SER A 249 6.58 -17.87 -31.74
C SER A 249 6.53 -16.35 -31.56
N VAL A 250 7.51 -15.64 -32.13
CA VAL A 250 7.69 -14.20 -32.01
C VAL A 250 7.98 -13.62 -33.39
N ASP A 251 7.39 -12.47 -33.69
CA ASP A 251 7.58 -11.76 -34.96
C ASP A 251 8.53 -10.57 -34.78
N ILE A 252 8.59 -10.04 -33.55
CA ILE A 252 9.42 -8.90 -33.16
C ILE A 252 10.15 -9.25 -31.85
N LEU A 253 11.48 -9.22 -31.88
CA LEU A 253 12.30 -9.34 -30.69
C LEU A 253 12.65 -7.97 -30.11
N GLN A 254 12.51 -7.85 -28.80
CA GLN A 254 12.69 -6.61 -28.05
C GLN A 254 13.79 -6.73 -26.99
N PRO A 255 15.04 -7.07 -27.37
CA PRO A 255 16.12 -7.11 -26.39
C PRO A 255 16.31 -5.71 -25.81
N ASP A 256 16.36 -5.61 -24.49
CA ASP A 256 16.78 -4.37 -23.82
C ASP A 256 18.30 -4.29 -23.83
N ILE A 257 18.86 -3.24 -24.42
CA ILE A 257 20.33 -3.11 -24.56
C ILE A 257 21.05 -2.97 -23.22
N ALA A 258 20.39 -2.42 -22.21
CA ALA A 258 20.94 -2.32 -20.86
C ALA A 258 20.80 -3.64 -20.10
N HIS A 259 19.95 -4.59 -20.52
CA HIS A 259 19.79 -5.89 -19.86
C HIS A 259 20.37 -7.06 -20.66
N ALA A 260 20.59 -6.90 -21.97
CA ALA A 260 20.99 -7.95 -22.88
C ALA A 260 22.49 -7.90 -23.22
N GLY A 261 23.34 -7.55 -22.24
CA GLY A 261 24.80 -7.59 -22.36
C GLY A 261 25.40 -6.54 -23.29
N GLY A 262 24.74 -5.39 -23.44
CA GLY A 262 25.24 -4.22 -24.15
C GLY A 262 25.14 -4.33 -25.67
N ILE A 263 25.92 -3.47 -26.35
CA ILE A 263 25.98 -3.39 -27.82
C ILE A 263 26.49 -4.70 -28.41
N SER A 264 27.50 -5.31 -27.79
CA SER A 264 28.12 -6.54 -28.29
C SER A 264 27.10 -7.68 -28.42
N GLU A 265 26.32 -7.93 -27.39
CA GLU A 265 25.38 -9.05 -27.37
C GLU A 265 24.07 -8.72 -28.08
N THR A 266 23.56 -7.49 -27.94
CA THR A 266 22.38 -7.03 -28.69
C THR A 266 22.58 -7.09 -30.20
N LYS A 267 23.79 -6.76 -30.70
CA LYS A 267 24.12 -6.92 -32.13
C LYS A 267 24.15 -8.39 -32.55
N ARG A 268 24.65 -9.31 -31.71
CA ARG A 268 24.61 -10.76 -31.99
C ARG A 268 23.18 -11.29 -32.03
N ILE A 269 22.33 -10.83 -31.11
CA ILE A 269 20.90 -11.15 -31.09
C ILE A 269 20.22 -10.68 -32.38
N ALA A 270 20.48 -9.43 -32.79
CA ALA A 270 19.89 -8.88 -34.01
C ALA A 270 20.27 -9.68 -35.27
N THR A 271 21.57 -10.01 -35.41
CA THR A 271 22.08 -10.85 -36.50
C THR A 271 21.50 -12.27 -36.45
N MET A 272 21.30 -12.85 -35.27
CA MET A 272 20.67 -14.16 -35.12
C MET A 272 19.19 -14.12 -35.56
N ALA A 273 18.44 -13.11 -35.13
CA ALA A 273 17.03 -12.93 -35.47
C ALA A 273 16.80 -12.71 -36.99
N GLU A 274 17.73 -12.04 -37.66
CA GLU A 274 17.68 -11.80 -39.11
C GLU A 274 17.57 -13.11 -39.90
N ALA A 275 18.24 -14.18 -39.46
CA ALA A 275 18.20 -15.49 -40.10
C ALA A 275 16.85 -16.22 -39.96
N TYR A 276 15.97 -15.74 -39.06
CA TYR A 276 14.64 -16.30 -38.79
C TYR A 276 13.51 -15.40 -39.33
N ASP A 277 13.83 -14.35 -40.09
CA ASP A 277 12.86 -13.34 -40.55
C ASP A 277 12.12 -12.63 -39.39
N VAL A 278 12.83 -12.42 -38.27
CA VAL A 278 12.31 -11.75 -37.09
C VAL A 278 12.86 -10.34 -36.98
N ALA A 279 11.96 -9.37 -36.80
CA ALA A 279 12.31 -7.96 -36.67
C ALA A 279 12.91 -7.66 -35.29
N ILE A 280 13.73 -6.61 -35.20
CA ILE A 280 14.27 -6.12 -33.93
C ILE A 280 13.68 -4.76 -33.62
N ALA A 281 13.10 -4.64 -32.43
CA ALA A 281 12.60 -3.39 -31.86
C ALA A 281 13.06 -3.27 -30.41
N PRO A 282 14.30 -2.78 -30.15
CA PRO A 282 14.89 -2.80 -28.81
C PRO A 282 13.97 -2.14 -27.79
N HIS A 283 13.77 -2.81 -26.66
CA HIS A 283 13.09 -2.25 -25.50
C HIS A 283 14.01 -1.18 -24.89
N CYS A 284 13.51 0.04 -24.75
CA CYS A 284 14.34 1.16 -24.29
C CYS A 284 13.53 2.23 -23.53
N PRO A 285 12.86 1.87 -22.42
CA PRO A 285 12.25 2.81 -21.47
C PRO A 285 13.28 3.60 -20.63
N LEU A 286 14.53 3.64 -21.08
CA LEU A 286 15.70 3.94 -20.27
C LEU A 286 16.27 5.35 -20.55
N GLY A 287 17.49 5.59 -20.10
CA GLY A 287 18.19 6.85 -20.24
C GLY A 287 18.80 7.11 -21.63
N PRO A 288 19.42 8.28 -21.80
CA PRO A 288 19.95 8.71 -23.10
C PRO A 288 21.11 7.85 -23.60
N VAL A 289 21.85 7.20 -22.71
CA VAL A 289 23.00 6.37 -23.07
C VAL A 289 22.52 5.04 -23.65
N ALA A 290 21.57 4.37 -22.99
CA ALA A 290 20.92 3.17 -23.53
C ALA A 290 20.19 3.46 -24.86
N PHE A 291 19.49 4.60 -24.96
CA PHE A 291 18.82 5.00 -26.19
C PHE A 291 19.83 5.22 -27.35
N ALA A 292 20.92 5.97 -27.11
CA ALA A 292 21.97 6.15 -28.10
C ALA A 292 22.61 4.82 -28.53
N ALA A 293 22.90 3.93 -27.58
CA ALA A 293 23.45 2.61 -27.87
C ALA A 293 22.50 1.80 -28.77
N SER A 294 21.19 1.84 -28.48
CA SER A 294 20.15 1.18 -29.29
C SER A 294 20.09 1.77 -30.70
N VAL A 295 20.22 3.09 -30.84
CA VAL A 295 20.30 3.76 -32.16
C VAL A 295 21.52 3.27 -32.96
N GLN A 296 22.70 3.11 -32.34
CA GLN A 296 23.89 2.61 -33.03
C GLN A 296 23.71 1.17 -33.57
N VAL A 297 23.06 0.29 -32.79
CA VAL A 297 22.70 -1.06 -33.24
C VAL A 297 21.61 -1.02 -34.32
N ALA A 298 20.60 -0.17 -34.15
CA ALA A 298 19.52 0.03 -35.12
C ALA A 298 20.06 0.50 -36.48
N LEU A 299 21.04 1.40 -36.52
CA LEU A 299 21.61 1.90 -37.77
C LEU A 299 22.37 0.82 -38.55
N SER A 300 22.91 -0.20 -37.89
CA SER A 300 23.74 -1.25 -38.51
C SER A 300 23.03 -2.60 -38.70
N SER A 301 21.74 -2.72 -38.36
CA SER A 301 21.01 -4.02 -38.36
C SER A 301 19.86 -4.03 -39.38
N PRO A 302 19.93 -4.81 -40.48
CA PRO A 302 18.93 -4.77 -41.55
C PRO A 302 17.49 -5.03 -41.09
N ASN A 303 17.30 -5.98 -40.18
CA ASN A 303 16.00 -6.36 -39.60
C ASN A 303 15.48 -5.42 -38.49
N PHE A 304 16.11 -4.26 -38.24
CA PHE A 304 15.57 -3.26 -37.33
C PHE A 304 14.26 -2.65 -37.86
N SER A 305 13.25 -2.58 -37.01
CA SER A 305 11.91 -2.04 -37.31
C SER A 305 11.69 -0.66 -36.69
N ILE A 306 11.63 -0.57 -35.36
CA ILE A 306 11.25 0.64 -34.62
C ILE A 306 11.91 0.64 -33.23
N LEU A 307 12.19 1.80 -32.65
CA LEU A 307 12.85 1.94 -31.35
C LEU A 307 11.94 2.66 -30.35
N GLU A 308 11.84 2.11 -29.15
CA GLU A 308 11.18 2.78 -28.04
C GLU A 308 11.98 3.99 -27.56
N MET A 309 11.28 5.10 -27.30
CA MET A 309 11.88 6.32 -26.76
C MET A 309 11.12 6.79 -25.51
N SER A 310 11.86 6.99 -24.42
CA SER A 310 11.38 7.36 -23.08
C SER A 310 11.02 8.85 -22.91
N LEU A 311 10.94 9.62 -24.01
CA LEU A 311 10.70 11.07 -23.95
C LEU A 311 9.31 11.43 -23.43
N GLY A 312 9.23 12.17 -22.34
CA GLY A 312 7.99 12.61 -21.71
C GLY A 312 7.15 11.44 -21.22
N MET A 313 7.79 10.39 -20.71
CA MET A 313 7.11 9.17 -20.29
C MET A 313 6.44 9.31 -18.92
N HIS A 314 5.33 8.61 -18.70
CA HIS A 314 4.43 8.85 -17.58
C HIS A 314 5.06 8.61 -16.19
N TYR A 315 5.98 7.65 -16.05
CA TYR A 315 6.68 7.42 -14.77
C TYR A 315 7.91 8.32 -14.56
N ASN A 316 8.33 9.12 -15.54
CA ASN A 316 9.36 10.13 -15.32
C ASN A 316 8.80 11.32 -14.50
N THR A 317 7.47 11.44 -14.38
CA THR A 317 6.81 12.54 -13.65
C THR A 317 7.22 12.63 -12.18
N GLU A 318 7.53 11.50 -11.53
CA GLU A 318 8.03 11.48 -10.14
C GLU A 318 9.41 12.13 -9.99
N ALA A 319 10.15 12.26 -11.09
CA ALA A 319 11.45 12.92 -11.15
C ALA A 319 11.37 14.43 -11.43
N GLY A 320 10.17 15.00 -11.51
CA GLY A 320 9.95 16.41 -11.84
C GLY A 320 10.28 16.69 -13.31
N ASP A 321 11.13 17.69 -13.56
CA ASP A 321 11.54 18.11 -14.91
C ASP A 321 12.69 17.27 -15.50
N ILE A 322 13.10 16.19 -14.83
CA ILE A 322 14.19 15.31 -15.29
C ILE A 322 13.61 14.27 -16.26
N ASP A 323 14.17 14.24 -17.46
CA ASP A 323 13.71 13.39 -18.56
C ASP A 323 14.89 12.95 -19.46
N LEU A 324 14.60 12.20 -20.53
CA LEU A 324 15.59 11.63 -21.46
C LEU A 324 16.68 12.62 -21.91
N LEU A 325 16.31 13.88 -22.15
CA LEU A 325 17.23 14.88 -22.70
C LEU A 325 18.07 15.62 -21.64
N THR A 326 17.75 15.46 -20.36
CA THR A 326 18.33 16.25 -19.27
C THR A 326 19.84 16.07 -19.11
N TYR A 327 20.37 14.88 -19.41
CA TYR A 327 21.79 14.56 -19.26
C TYR A 327 22.63 14.79 -20.52
N LEU A 328 22.03 15.33 -21.59
CA LEU A 328 22.73 15.62 -22.84
C LEU A 328 23.23 17.07 -22.85
N LYS A 329 24.46 17.29 -23.31
CA LYS A 329 24.96 18.64 -23.60
C LYS A 329 24.24 19.27 -24.79
N ASP A 330 23.88 18.47 -25.78
CA ASP A 330 23.10 18.87 -26.95
C ASP A 330 21.85 18.01 -27.07
N PRO A 331 20.68 18.49 -26.61
CA PRO A 331 19.41 17.79 -26.76
C PRO A 331 18.97 17.58 -28.22
N ALA A 332 19.43 18.42 -29.15
CA ALA A 332 18.97 18.40 -30.54
C ALA A 332 19.39 17.13 -31.30
N VAL A 333 20.34 16.36 -30.76
CA VAL A 333 20.75 15.06 -31.31
C VAL A 333 19.60 14.05 -31.40
N PHE A 334 18.56 14.22 -30.57
CA PHE A 334 17.36 13.39 -30.56
C PHE A 334 16.10 14.13 -31.05
N ASP A 335 16.27 15.21 -31.81
CA ASP A 335 15.14 15.92 -32.44
C ASP A 335 14.32 14.96 -33.31
N LEU A 336 12.99 15.05 -33.15
CA LEU A 336 12.03 14.25 -33.87
C LEU A 336 11.63 14.93 -35.18
N GLU A 337 11.78 14.21 -36.29
CA GLU A 337 11.28 14.62 -37.60
C GLU A 337 10.37 13.54 -38.17
N ASN A 338 9.06 13.77 -38.14
CA ASN A 338 8.03 12.84 -38.63
C ASN A 338 8.12 11.43 -38.00
N GLY A 339 8.45 11.36 -36.71
CA GLY A 339 8.56 10.11 -35.95
C GLY A 339 9.90 9.40 -36.13
N TYR A 340 10.91 10.11 -36.62
CA TYR A 340 12.26 9.59 -36.78
C TYR A 340 13.29 10.44 -36.04
N VAL A 341 14.30 9.76 -35.49
CA VAL A 341 15.56 10.36 -35.05
C VAL A 341 16.59 10.15 -36.16
N LYS A 342 17.34 11.20 -36.52
CA LYS A 342 18.42 11.10 -37.53
C LYS A 342 19.59 10.29 -36.98
N ALA A 343 20.35 9.63 -37.86
CA ALA A 343 21.57 8.94 -37.47
C ALA A 343 22.55 9.92 -36.78
N PRO A 344 22.93 9.72 -35.50
CA PRO A 344 23.90 10.57 -34.83
C PRO A 344 25.27 10.44 -35.49
N THR A 345 25.90 11.56 -35.83
CA THR A 345 27.21 11.58 -36.53
C THR A 345 28.40 11.86 -35.60
N GLY A 346 28.15 12.13 -34.33
CA GLY A 346 29.21 12.32 -33.33
C GLY A 346 30.03 11.04 -33.10
N TYR A 347 31.16 11.16 -32.40
CA TYR A 347 32.01 10.00 -32.10
C TYR A 347 31.39 9.09 -31.04
N GLY A 348 31.75 7.81 -31.04
CA GLY A 348 31.24 6.84 -30.06
C GLY A 348 29.73 6.65 -30.20
N LEU A 349 28.99 6.87 -29.12
CA LEU A 349 27.52 6.82 -29.10
C LEU A 349 26.87 7.92 -29.96
N GLY A 350 27.62 8.96 -30.32
CA GLY A 350 27.11 10.09 -31.09
C GLY A 350 26.41 11.15 -30.24
N ILE A 351 26.54 11.05 -28.91
CA ILE A 351 26.04 12.01 -27.91
C ILE A 351 27.17 12.48 -27.00
N ASP A 352 26.99 13.62 -26.33
CA ASP A 352 27.87 14.06 -25.24
C ASP A 352 27.07 14.23 -23.95
N ILE A 353 27.53 13.57 -22.88
CA ILE A 353 26.90 13.60 -21.56
C ILE A 353 27.35 14.82 -20.76
N ASP A 354 26.41 15.49 -20.10
CA ASP A 354 26.67 16.51 -19.10
C ASP A 354 27.04 15.85 -17.76
N GLU A 355 28.34 15.59 -17.60
CA GLU A 355 28.89 14.96 -16.40
C GLU A 355 28.63 15.78 -15.13
N GLU A 356 28.60 17.11 -15.21
CA GLU A 356 28.33 17.95 -14.05
C GLU A 356 26.89 17.75 -13.57
N MET A 357 25.95 17.68 -14.51
CA MET A 357 24.54 17.39 -14.22
C MET A 357 24.35 15.97 -13.66
N VAL A 358 25.04 14.97 -14.22
CA VAL A 358 25.04 13.58 -13.70
C VAL A 358 25.53 13.56 -12.26
N ILE A 359 26.70 14.15 -11.97
CA ILE A 359 27.28 14.17 -10.62
C ILE A 359 26.38 14.95 -9.65
N LYS A 360 25.78 16.06 -10.09
CA LYS A 360 24.87 16.86 -9.26
C LYS A 360 23.66 16.04 -8.83
N ILE A 361 22.97 15.40 -9.78
CA ILE A 361 21.76 14.62 -9.47
C ILE A 361 22.11 13.37 -8.69
N ALA A 362 23.24 12.72 -8.99
CA ALA A 362 23.63 11.48 -8.30
C ALA A 362 23.84 11.65 -6.80
N LYS A 363 24.25 12.84 -6.34
CA LYS A 363 24.42 13.13 -4.90
C LYS A 363 23.09 13.11 -4.11
N GLU A 364 21.97 13.27 -4.80
CA GLU A 364 20.63 13.38 -4.19
C GLU A 364 19.73 12.22 -4.60
N THR A 365 20.26 11.22 -5.30
CA THR A 365 19.46 10.10 -5.84
C THR A 365 19.61 8.85 -4.98
N GLU A 366 18.55 8.53 -4.26
CA GLU A 366 18.42 7.30 -3.48
C GLU A 366 18.02 6.10 -4.36
N PRO A 367 18.25 4.85 -3.91
CA PRO A 367 17.84 3.67 -4.66
C PRO A 367 16.32 3.65 -4.82
N TRP A 368 15.85 3.48 -6.05
CA TRP A 368 14.42 3.31 -6.29
C TRP A 368 13.99 1.87 -5.97
N GLN A 369 12.77 1.70 -5.46
CA GLN A 369 12.21 0.39 -5.14
C GLN A 369 10.95 0.15 -5.97
N CYS A 370 10.79 -1.08 -6.46
CA CYS A 370 9.61 -1.47 -7.22
C CYS A 370 8.34 -1.27 -6.38
N LYS A 371 7.34 -0.63 -7.00
CA LYS A 371 5.98 -0.62 -6.45
C LYS A 371 5.43 -2.04 -6.48
N THR A 372 4.89 -2.52 -5.37
CA THR A 372 4.29 -3.84 -5.30
C THR A 372 2.80 -3.78 -5.66
N PHE A 373 2.36 -4.77 -6.43
CA PHE A 373 0.95 -4.99 -6.71
C PHE A 373 0.49 -6.28 -6.04
N HIS A 374 -0.73 -6.28 -5.52
CA HIS A 374 -1.33 -7.40 -4.83
C HIS A 374 -2.75 -7.62 -5.33
N GLY A 375 -3.20 -8.88 -5.34
CA GLY A 375 -4.57 -9.24 -5.73
C GLY A 375 -5.63 -8.52 -4.87
N PRO A 376 -6.87 -8.38 -5.35
CA PRO A 376 -7.93 -7.62 -4.68
C PRO A 376 -8.24 -8.10 -3.25
N ASP A 377 -8.01 -9.38 -2.97
CA ASP A 377 -8.12 -10.05 -1.67
C ASP A 377 -7.02 -9.69 -0.67
N VAL A 378 -5.81 -9.44 -1.16
CA VAL A 378 -4.68 -8.97 -0.34
C VAL A 378 -4.65 -7.43 -0.30
N TRP A 379 -5.20 -6.75 -1.30
CA TRP A 379 -5.22 -5.30 -1.37
C TRP A 379 -6.17 -4.65 -0.35
N SER A 380 -7.27 -5.31 0.02
CA SER A 380 -8.08 -4.90 1.17
C SER A 380 -7.29 -4.95 2.48
N ILE A 381 -6.34 -5.88 2.60
CA ILE A 381 -5.47 -6.06 3.78
C ILE A 381 -4.27 -5.08 3.75
N LEU A 382 -3.70 -4.78 2.57
CA LEU A 382 -2.48 -3.98 2.40
C LEU A 382 -2.70 -2.50 2.09
N LYS A 383 -3.78 -2.10 1.41
CA LYS A 383 -4.11 -0.67 1.20
C LYS A 383 -4.38 0.04 2.53
N MET A 384 -4.73 -0.74 3.53
CA MET A 384 -4.81 -0.33 4.93
C MET A 384 -3.42 -0.12 5.57
N SER A 385 -2.28 0.04 4.88
CA SER A 385 -0.96 0.19 5.54
C SER A 385 -0.27 1.55 5.38
N ASN A 386 -0.69 2.44 4.48
CA ASN A 386 0.12 3.64 4.13
C ASN A 386 -0.50 5.02 4.45
N GLU A 387 -1.78 5.11 4.83
CA GLU A 387 -2.38 6.39 5.25
C GLU A 387 -2.28 6.57 6.78
N THR A 388 -1.89 7.78 7.21
CA THR A 388 -1.88 8.23 8.61
C THR A 388 -3.31 8.48 9.07
N LEU A 389 -3.71 7.92 10.21
CA LEU A 389 -5.04 8.03 10.81
C LEU A 389 -5.03 9.06 11.96
N GLU A 390 -5.99 9.97 11.95
CA GLU A 390 -6.21 10.93 13.04
C GLU A 390 -7.19 10.31 14.06
N VAL A 391 -6.69 9.97 15.25
CA VAL A 391 -7.47 9.26 16.28
C VAL A 391 -7.57 10.11 17.54
N LEU A 392 -8.80 10.30 18.04
CA LEU A 392 -9.07 10.97 19.31
C LEU A 392 -9.51 9.96 20.38
N VAL A 393 -8.84 9.94 21.53
CA VAL A 393 -9.33 9.27 22.74
C VAL A 393 -9.99 10.30 23.67
N TYR A 394 -11.30 10.17 23.87
CA TYR A 394 -12.10 11.04 24.71
C TYR A 394 -12.28 10.44 26.11
N GLY A 395 -11.48 10.93 27.06
CA GLY A 395 -11.49 10.52 28.46
C GLY A 395 -10.26 9.70 28.88
N LEU A 396 -9.24 10.37 29.41
CA LEU A 396 -7.98 9.77 29.85
C LEU A 396 -8.02 9.26 31.31
N GLY A 397 -9.00 8.42 31.65
CA GLY A 397 -8.99 7.65 32.91
C GLY A 397 -8.18 6.35 32.78
N ALA A 398 -8.30 5.42 33.73
CA ALA A 398 -7.57 4.15 33.69
C ALA A 398 -7.73 3.38 32.36
N ILE A 399 -8.97 3.28 31.86
CA ILE A 399 -9.29 2.61 30.59
C ILE A 399 -8.80 3.42 29.38
N GLY A 400 -9.01 4.73 29.38
CA GLY A 400 -8.57 5.60 28.27
C GLY A 400 -7.06 5.65 28.12
N SER A 401 -6.31 5.67 29.22
CA SER A 401 -4.85 5.62 29.20
C SER A 401 -4.32 4.29 28.69
N PHE A 402 -4.99 3.18 29.02
CA PHE A 402 -4.65 1.86 28.51
C PHE A 402 -4.85 1.78 26.99
N TYR A 403 -6.00 2.22 26.47
CA TYR A 403 -6.25 2.21 25.02
C TYR A 403 -5.44 3.25 24.25
N ALA A 404 -5.16 4.42 24.83
CA ALA A 404 -4.22 5.37 24.24
C ALA A 404 -2.85 4.73 23.98
N PHE A 405 -2.34 3.94 24.93
CA PHE A 405 -1.08 3.21 24.78
C PHE A 405 -1.15 2.06 23.76
N ILE A 406 -2.28 1.35 23.66
CA ILE A 406 -2.47 0.30 22.62
C ILE A 406 -2.45 0.93 21.23
N ILE A 407 -3.25 1.96 21.04
CA ILE A 407 -3.44 2.60 19.73
C ILE A 407 -2.18 3.36 19.29
N SER A 408 -1.44 3.98 20.22
CA SER A 408 -0.20 4.70 19.91
C SER A 408 0.96 3.81 19.43
N ARG A 409 0.84 2.48 19.54
CA ARG A 409 1.86 1.55 19.01
C ARG A 409 1.83 1.41 17.49
N SER A 410 0.74 1.85 16.86
CA SER A 410 0.68 1.92 15.40
C SER A 410 1.42 3.16 14.93
N GLU A 411 2.48 2.98 14.15
CA GLU A 411 3.24 4.09 13.53
C GLU A 411 2.38 4.94 12.58
N ARG A 412 1.17 4.45 12.24
CA ARG A 412 0.21 5.11 11.37
C ARG A 412 -0.76 6.01 12.11
N VAL A 413 -0.79 6.00 13.44
CA VAL A 413 -1.75 6.78 14.20
C VAL A 413 -1.13 8.08 14.67
N ARG A 414 -1.72 9.20 14.29
CA ARG A 414 -1.57 10.45 15.02
C ARG A 414 -2.64 10.49 16.11
N LEU A 415 -2.20 10.32 17.35
CA LEU A 415 -3.08 10.21 18.50
C LEU A 415 -3.24 11.57 19.18
N THR A 416 -4.48 11.97 19.41
CA THR A 416 -4.88 13.09 20.25
C THR A 416 -5.72 12.58 21.41
N VAL A 417 -5.58 13.18 22.58
CA VAL A 417 -6.32 12.77 23.78
C VAL A 417 -7.00 13.98 24.41
N ALA A 418 -8.30 13.88 24.69
CA ALA A 418 -9.02 14.85 25.49
C ALA A 418 -9.11 14.39 26.96
N ALA A 419 -8.47 15.12 27.87
CA ALA A 419 -8.40 14.79 29.30
C ALA A 419 -8.91 15.95 30.16
N ARG A 420 -9.93 15.69 31.02
CA ARG A 420 -10.41 16.69 31.98
C ARG A 420 -9.66 16.66 33.31
N SER A 421 -9.44 15.47 33.87
CA SER A 421 -8.88 15.28 35.22
C SER A 421 -7.39 14.96 35.27
N ASN A 422 -6.78 14.59 34.14
CA ASN A 422 -5.37 14.15 34.06
C ASN A 422 -4.50 15.05 33.16
N PHE A 423 -5.05 16.18 32.67
CA PHE A 423 -4.36 17.08 31.75
C PHE A 423 -3.01 17.55 32.30
N GLU A 424 -3.01 18.15 33.49
CA GLU A 424 -1.82 18.76 34.11
C GLU A 424 -0.74 17.71 34.42
N ALA A 425 -1.14 16.52 34.88
CA ALA A 425 -0.21 15.44 35.25
C ALA A 425 0.52 14.85 34.03
N VAL A 426 -0.18 14.66 32.90
CA VAL A 426 0.41 14.06 31.69
C VAL A 426 1.20 15.11 30.89
N ALA A 427 0.74 16.37 30.85
CA ALA A 427 1.49 17.47 30.25
C ALA A 427 2.84 17.71 30.96
N ALA A 428 2.89 17.55 32.29
CA ALA A 428 4.11 17.76 33.08
C ALA A 428 5.06 16.56 33.09
N ASN A 429 4.54 15.32 33.19
CA ASN A 429 5.36 14.13 33.44
C ASN A 429 5.52 13.20 32.21
N GLY A 430 4.80 13.49 31.11
CA GLY A 430 5.06 12.97 29.76
C GLY A 430 4.37 11.65 29.39
N ILE A 431 3.68 11.69 28.24
CA ILE A 431 3.58 10.67 27.17
C ILE A 431 3.58 11.49 25.87
N LYS A 432 4.33 11.12 24.81
CA LYS A 432 4.35 11.87 23.53
C LYS A 432 3.05 11.64 22.74
N ILE A 433 2.00 12.40 23.06
CA ILE A 433 0.66 12.40 22.45
C ILE A 433 0.13 13.84 22.57
N ASP A 434 -0.62 14.35 21.59
CA ASP A 434 -1.23 15.69 21.69
C ASP A 434 -2.39 15.68 22.71
N ILE A 435 -2.33 16.54 23.73
CA ILE A 435 -3.28 16.56 24.85
C ILE A 435 -4.12 17.83 24.81
N LEU A 436 -5.43 17.66 24.83
CA LEU A 436 -6.41 18.74 24.82
C LEU A 436 -7.28 18.71 26.08
N ARG A 437 -7.84 19.86 26.46
CA ARG A 437 -8.79 19.97 27.57
C ARG A 437 -10.22 19.69 27.12
N SER A 438 -10.57 20.14 25.92
CA SER A 438 -11.84 19.97 25.23
C SER A 438 -11.62 19.49 23.80
N VAL A 439 -12.59 18.77 23.23
CA VAL A 439 -12.56 18.39 21.80
C VAL A 439 -12.65 19.62 20.90
N ALA A 440 -13.28 20.70 21.36
CA ALA A 440 -13.35 21.96 20.63
C ALA A 440 -11.96 22.61 20.41
N ASP A 441 -10.98 22.29 21.26
CA ASP A 441 -9.62 22.85 21.18
C ASP A 441 -8.79 22.23 20.04
N ALA A 442 -9.27 21.15 19.42
CA ALA A 442 -8.55 20.42 18.37
C ALA A 442 -8.55 21.15 17.01
N GLU A 443 -9.53 22.02 16.76
CA GLU A 443 -9.78 22.70 15.48
C GLU A 443 -9.76 21.79 14.22
N GLN A 444 -9.91 20.46 14.38
CA GLN A 444 -9.88 19.45 13.31
C GLN A 444 -10.93 18.34 13.50
N LYS A 445 -11.12 17.52 12.46
CA LYS A 445 -12.00 16.32 12.48
C LYS A 445 -11.17 15.05 12.57
N PHE A 446 -11.75 14.00 13.15
CA PHE A 446 -11.05 12.73 13.41
C PHE A 446 -11.66 11.56 12.66
N ASP A 447 -10.83 10.60 12.24
CA ASP A 447 -11.27 9.35 11.62
C ASP A 447 -11.94 8.44 12.65
N PHE A 448 -11.37 8.36 13.85
CA PHE A 448 -11.90 7.62 14.98
C PHE A 448 -12.00 8.50 16.22
N ILE A 449 -13.14 8.45 16.90
CA ILE A 449 -13.32 9.01 18.25
C ILE A 449 -13.64 7.87 19.20
N ILE A 450 -12.72 7.56 20.11
CA ILE A 450 -12.83 6.47 21.09
C ILE A 450 -13.30 7.06 22.43
N CYS A 451 -14.53 6.77 22.81
CA CYS A 451 -15.14 7.22 24.06
C CYS A 451 -14.83 6.24 25.20
N THR A 452 -13.97 6.66 26.12
CA THR A 452 -13.55 5.90 27.32
C THR A 452 -13.87 6.63 28.62
N ASN A 453 -14.54 7.79 28.54
CA ASN A 453 -15.03 8.52 29.71
C ASN A 453 -16.11 7.74 30.46
N LYS A 454 -16.33 8.06 31.74
CA LYS A 454 -17.42 7.47 32.54
C LYS A 454 -18.78 7.83 31.95
N ALA A 455 -19.66 6.84 31.84
CA ALA A 455 -20.96 7.01 31.22
C ALA A 455 -22.01 7.52 32.22
N VAL A 456 -21.82 8.76 32.68
CA VAL A 456 -22.73 9.40 33.67
C VAL A 456 -23.80 10.25 32.99
N ASP A 457 -23.44 10.97 31.92
CA ASP A 457 -24.36 11.74 31.07
C ASP A 457 -23.95 11.57 29.60
N GLN A 458 -24.69 10.72 28.89
CA GLN A 458 -24.41 10.36 27.51
C GLN A 458 -24.86 11.45 26.51
N ALA A 459 -25.91 12.20 26.83
CA ALA A 459 -26.36 13.29 25.98
C ALA A 459 -25.33 14.42 25.97
N SER A 460 -24.77 14.74 27.14
CA SER A 460 -23.65 15.67 27.27
C SER A 460 -22.39 15.15 26.58
N SER A 461 -22.04 13.86 26.75
CA SER A 461 -20.88 13.27 26.06
C SER A 461 -20.99 13.33 24.53
N ALA A 462 -22.16 13.06 23.97
CA ALA A 462 -22.41 13.16 22.53
C ALA A 462 -22.33 14.62 22.03
N ALA A 463 -22.75 15.59 22.83
CA ALA A 463 -22.61 17.00 22.51
C ALA A 463 -21.15 17.46 22.57
N ASP A 464 -20.40 17.03 23.58
CA ASP A 464 -19.01 17.40 23.83
C ASP A 464 -18.07 16.95 22.68
N ILE A 465 -18.32 15.79 22.08
CA ILE A 465 -17.48 15.28 20.97
C ILE A 465 -17.86 15.86 19.59
N ALA A 466 -19.04 16.48 19.46
CA ALA A 466 -19.57 16.96 18.19
C ALA A 466 -18.59 17.87 17.38
N PRO A 467 -17.77 18.74 18.01
CA PRO A 467 -16.77 19.51 17.29
C PRO A 467 -15.76 18.66 16.50
N GLY A 468 -15.42 17.46 16.96
CA GLY A 468 -14.46 16.55 16.31
C GLY A 468 -15.08 15.59 15.30
N VAL A 469 -16.41 15.50 15.22
CA VAL A 469 -17.12 14.56 14.33
C VAL A 469 -17.27 15.17 12.94
N GLY A 470 -16.85 14.43 11.91
CA GLY A 470 -17.11 14.69 10.49
C GLY A 470 -17.91 13.55 9.83
N ASP A 471 -18.20 13.67 8.53
CA ASP A 471 -19.08 12.76 7.81
C ASP A 471 -18.56 11.30 7.74
N ASN A 472 -17.24 11.16 7.85
CA ASN A 472 -16.53 9.90 7.76
C ASN A 472 -16.03 9.38 9.11
N THR A 473 -16.28 10.09 10.21
CA THR A 473 -15.83 9.69 11.55
C THR A 473 -16.51 8.40 11.99
N THR A 474 -15.77 7.52 12.68
CA THR A 474 -16.29 6.36 13.40
C THR A 474 -16.24 6.62 14.90
N ILE A 475 -17.36 6.43 15.60
CA ILE A 475 -17.42 6.55 17.06
C ILE A 475 -17.27 5.16 17.67
N VAL A 476 -16.32 4.99 18.57
CA VAL A 476 -16.05 3.74 19.28
C VAL A 476 -16.40 3.91 20.75
N ILE A 477 -17.30 3.09 21.28
CA ILE A 477 -17.79 3.21 22.66
C ILE A 477 -17.19 2.09 23.52
N ILE A 478 -16.28 2.48 24.43
CA ILE A 478 -15.64 1.59 25.40
C ILE A 478 -16.04 2.03 26.81
N GLN A 479 -17.34 1.99 27.09
CA GLN A 479 -17.95 2.43 28.35
C GLN A 479 -18.73 1.30 29.02
N ASN A 480 -19.03 1.37 30.31
CA ASN A 480 -19.90 0.39 30.99
C ASN A 480 -21.39 0.71 30.77
N GLY A 481 -22.28 -0.25 31.02
CA GLY A 481 -23.74 -0.05 30.94
C GLY A 481 -24.37 -0.48 29.62
N VAL A 482 -25.65 -0.16 29.41
CA VAL A 482 -26.41 -0.37 28.17
C VAL A 482 -27.17 0.90 27.84
N GLY A 483 -27.45 1.11 26.55
CA GLY A 483 -28.14 2.32 26.07
C GLY A 483 -27.23 3.53 25.90
N ASN A 484 -25.92 3.35 25.97
CA ASN A 484 -24.94 4.42 25.75
C ASN A 484 -25.01 4.92 24.30
N GLU A 485 -25.15 3.97 23.38
CA GLU A 485 -25.15 4.18 21.94
C GLU A 485 -26.33 5.04 21.46
N ASP A 486 -27.46 5.00 22.17
CA ASP A 486 -28.71 5.67 21.78
C ASP A 486 -28.53 7.19 21.64
N ALA A 487 -27.81 7.83 22.58
CA ALA A 487 -27.56 9.27 22.55
C ALA A 487 -26.65 9.68 21.39
N PHE A 488 -25.62 8.87 21.11
CA PHE A 488 -24.73 9.08 19.97
C PHE A 488 -25.46 8.86 18.64
N ARG A 489 -26.27 7.81 18.52
CA ARG A 489 -27.07 7.53 17.30
C ARG A 489 -28.10 8.63 17.04
N GLN A 490 -28.74 9.15 18.08
CA GLN A 490 -29.69 10.27 17.95
C GLN A 490 -29.01 11.53 17.43
N ARG A 491 -27.78 11.81 17.89
CA ARG A 491 -27.02 13.00 17.48
C ARG A 491 -26.33 12.84 16.13
N PHE A 492 -25.86 11.63 15.81
CA PHE A 492 -25.08 11.30 14.62
C PHE A 492 -25.72 10.12 13.86
N PRO A 493 -26.84 10.34 13.15
CA PRO A 493 -27.63 9.26 12.56
C PRO A 493 -26.86 8.45 11.51
N ASN A 494 -25.95 9.11 10.77
CA ASN A 494 -25.26 8.53 9.62
C ASN A 494 -23.82 8.07 9.92
N VAL A 495 -23.37 8.17 11.18
CA VAL A 495 -22.00 7.79 11.57
C VAL A 495 -21.95 6.31 11.95
N THR A 496 -20.83 5.65 11.62
CA THR A 496 -20.58 4.28 12.09
C THR A 496 -20.32 4.30 13.60
N ILE A 497 -21.01 3.43 14.34
CA ILE A 497 -20.83 3.28 15.78
C ILE A 497 -20.36 1.85 16.04
N ILE A 498 -19.16 1.73 16.59
CA ILE A 498 -18.61 0.47 17.09
C ILE A 498 -18.81 0.46 18.60
N SER A 499 -19.42 -0.59 19.13
CA SER A 499 -19.59 -0.78 20.57
C SER A 499 -18.65 -1.87 21.06
N CYS A 500 -18.18 -1.72 22.30
CA CYS A 500 -17.17 -2.59 22.87
C CYS A 500 -17.53 -3.00 24.30
N VAL A 501 -17.15 -4.22 24.66
CA VAL A 501 -17.24 -4.78 26.02
C VAL A 501 -15.85 -5.23 26.43
N THR A 502 -15.34 -4.69 27.53
CA THR A 502 -13.97 -4.96 27.98
C THR A 502 -13.96 -5.57 29.37
N TRP A 503 -13.10 -6.56 29.61
CA TRP A 503 -12.88 -7.17 30.91
C TRP A 503 -11.49 -6.82 31.46
N VAL A 504 -11.12 -5.55 31.39
CA VAL A 504 -9.80 -5.05 31.80
C VAL A 504 -9.77 -4.69 33.28
N GLY A 505 -8.78 -5.22 34.01
CA GLY A 505 -8.44 -4.77 35.35
C GLY A 505 -7.43 -3.64 35.28
N ALA A 506 -7.87 -2.38 35.38
CA ALA A 506 -6.98 -1.23 35.44
C ALA A 506 -7.46 -0.24 36.50
N ARG A 507 -6.51 0.30 37.28
CA ARG A 507 -6.79 1.35 38.26
C ARG A 507 -5.81 2.50 38.10
N GLN A 508 -6.27 3.68 38.46
CA GLN A 508 -5.47 4.90 38.50
C GLN A 508 -5.31 5.30 39.98
N PRO A 509 -4.23 4.87 40.66
CA PRO A 509 -4.01 5.25 42.06
C PRO A 509 -3.81 6.75 42.23
N GLU A 510 -3.16 7.40 41.25
CA GLU A 510 -2.95 8.85 41.22
C GLU A 510 -2.95 9.37 39.77
N PRO A 511 -3.20 10.68 39.54
CA PRO A 511 -3.21 11.26 38.21
C PRO A 511 -1.94 10.93 37.40
N GLY A 512 -2.13 10.40 36.19
CA GLY A 512 -1.01 10.03 35.30
C GLY A 512 -0.37 8.66 35.54
N VAL A 513 -0.68 7.95 36.63
CA VAL A 513 -0.16 6.60 36.90
C VAL A 513 -1.26 5.56 36.71
N ILE A 514 -1.01 4.57 35.85
CA ILE A 514 -1.96 3.47 35.59
C ILE A 514 -1.34 2.14 36.01
N GLU A 515 -2.05 1.42 36.87
CA GLU A 515 -1.73 0.05 37.20
C GLU A 515 -2.67 -0.89 36.45
N HIS A 516 -2.10 -1.74 35.61
CA HIS A 516 -2.81 -2.79 34.88
C HIS A 516 -2.64 -4.12 35.62
N THR A 517 -3.75 -4.69 36.09
CA THR A 517 -3.75 -5.83 37.03
C THR A 517 -4.25 -7.13 36.41
N THR A 518 -4.98 -7.10 35.29
CA THR A 518 -5.54 -8.31 34.68
C THR A 518 -5.66 -8.17 33.17
N SER A 519 -5.20 -9.19 32.44
CA SER A 519 -5.15 -9.23 30.98
C SER A 519 -6.54 -9.12 30.33
N GLU A 520 -6.53 -8.62 29.09
CA GLU A 520 -7.69 -8.15 28.32
C GLU A 520 -8.44 -9.29 27.62
N ASP A 521 -9.77 -9.23 27.64
CA ASP A 521 -10.66 -9.89 26.68
C ASP A 521 -11.70 -8.84 26.24
N MET A 522 -11.54 -8.32 25.02
CA MET A 522 -12.38 -7.28 24.45
C MET A 522 -13.31 -7.87 23.40
N GLN A 523 -14.61 -7.64 23.53
CA GLN A 523 -15.60 -8.00 22.51
C GLN A 523 -16.00 -6.73 21.77
N VAL A 524 -15.99 -6.79 20.43
CA VAL A 524 -16.19 -5.63 19.56
C VAL A 524 -17.24 -5.96 18.52
N GLY A 525 -18.15 -5.03 18.24
CA GLY A 525 -19.08 -5.20 17.12
C GLY A 525 -19.82 -3.91 16.77
N LEU A 526 -20.53 -3.95 15.64
CA LEU A 526 -21.27 -2.80 15.15
C LEU A 526 -22.55 -2.61 15.96
N TYR A 527 -22.83 -1.35 16.33
CA TYR A 527 -24.15 -0.99 16.82
C TYR A 527 -25.11 -0.82 15.64
N PRO A 528 -26.28 -1.50 15.63
CA PRO A 528 -27.17 -1.55 14.47
C PRO A 528 -27.52 -0.17 13.90
N ASN A 529 -27.43 -0.04 12.58
CA ASN A 529 -27.76 1.19 11.86
C ASN A 529 -28.72 0.92 10.70
N LYS A 530 -30.03 1.15 10.92
CA LYS A 530 -31.05 0.94 9.88
C LYS A 530 -30.97 1.93 8.70
N ALA A 531 -30.23 3.03 8.86
CA ALA A 531 -30.04 4.06 7.84
C ALA A 531 -28.61 4.07 7.28
N GLY A 532 -27.79 3.08 7.65
CA GLY A 532 -26.36 3.03 7.37
C GLY A 532 -26.00 2.36 6.05
N ASP A 533 -24.75 2.57 5.65
CA ASP A 533 -24.08 1.83 4.60
C ASP A 533 -23.38 0.62 5.24
N GLU A 534 -23.91 -0.58 5.02
CA GLU A 534 -23.36 -1.83 5.58
C GLU A 534 -21.93 -2.11 5.11
N ILE A 535 -21.58 -1.71 3.88
CA ILE A 535 -20.24 -1.89 3.33
C ILE A 535 -19.27 -0.99 4.08
N ARG A 536 -19.63 0.29 4.24
CA ARG A 536 -18.83 1.26 4.99
C ARG A 536 -18.66 0.85 6.45
N ASP A 537 -19.74 0.45 7.12
CA ASP A 537 -19.71 0.08 8.54
C ASP A 537 -18.82 -1.17 8.77
N THR A 538 -18.91 -2.16 7.88
CA THR A 538 -18.02 -3.35 7.91
C THR A 538 -16.56 -2.96 7.67
N GLN A 539 -16.29 -2.06 6.72
CA GLN A 539 -14.95 -1.57 6.44
C GLN A 539 -14.35 -0.82 7.64
N ARG A 540 -15.13 0.04 8.31
CA ARG A 540 -14.70 0.78 9.50
C ARG A 540 -14.44 -0.15 10.70
N LEU A 541 -15.25 -1.20 10.87
CA LEU A 541 -14.99 -2.23 11.87
C LEU A 541 -13.65 -2.93 11.63
N SER A 542 -13.37 -3.34 10.39
CA SER A 542 -12.11 -3.98 10.01
C SER A 542 -10.90 -3.06 10.21
N GLN A 543 -11.05 -1.75 9.96
CA GLN A 543 -10.02 -0.76 10.27
C GLN A 543 -9.72 -0.69 11.77
N PHE A 544 -10.76 -0.69 12.62
CA PHE A 544 -10.56 -0.67 14.06
C PHE A 544 -9.95 -2.00 14.58
N GLU A 545 -10.35 -3.13 14.02
CA GLU A 545 -9.74 -4.44 14.26
C GLU A 545 -8.23 -4.45 13.97
N SER A 546 -7.82 -3.84 12.86
CA SER A 546 -6.41 -3.70 12.50
C SER A 546 -5.63 -2.90 13.55
N LEU A 547 -6.21 -1.81 14.07
CA LEU A 547 -5.60 -1.00 15.13
C LEU A 547 -5.39 -1.80 16.42
N LEU A 548 -6.39 -2.58 16.84
CA LEU A 548 -6.30 -3.44 18.02
C LEU A 548 -5.26 -4.55 17.83
N SER A 549 -5.20 -5.14 16.63
CA SER A 549 -4.23 -6.20 16.29
C SER A 549 -2.79 -5.71 16.35
N ILE A 550 -2.49 -4.54 15.76
CA ILE A 550 -1.17 -3.90 15.82
C ILE A 550 -0.82 -3.56 17.28
N GLY A 551 -1.81 -3.09 18.04
CA GLY A 551 -1.69 -2.82 19.47
C GLY A 551 -1.49 -4.07 20.35
N LYS A 552 -1.56 -5.27 19.76
CA LYS A 552 -1.45 -6.58 20.42
C LYS A 552 -2.49 -6.80 21.53
N THR A 553 -3.67 -6.22 21.35
CA THR A 553 -4.84 -6.45 22.21
C THR A 553 -5.47 -7.80 21.87
N ILE A 554 -5.92 -8.52 22.91
CA ILE A 554 -6.74 -9.72 22.73
C ILE A 554 -8.19 -9.27 22.59
N PHE A 555 -8.79 -9.53 21.43
CA PHE A 555 -10.18 -9.17 21.17
C PHE A 555 -10.89 -10.21 20.31
N GLN A 556 -12.22 -10.11 20.28
CA GLN A 556 -13.13 -10.93 19.49
C GLN A 556 -14.13 -10.03 18.79
N ILE A 557 -14.28 -10.20 17.47
CA ILE A 557 -15.38 -9.57 16.74
C ILE A 557 -16.63 -10.43 16.92
N VAL A 558 -17.70 -9.82 17.43
CA VAL A 558 -18.97 -10.50 17.69
C VAL A 558 -20.06 -9.97 16.75
N PRO A 559 -20.93 -10.85 16.22
CA PRO A 559 -21.95 -10.46 15.25
C PRO A 559 -23.05 -9.57 15.85
N ASN A 560 -23.30 -9.70 17.16
CA ASN A 560 -24.29 -8.89 17.85
C ASN A 560 -23.77 -8.44 19.22
N ILE A 561 -23.03 -7.32 19.21
CA ILE A 561 -22.42 -6.73 20.41
C ILE A 561 -23.42 -6.43 21.54
N GLN A 562 -24.71 -6.27 21.23
CA GLN A 562 -25.72 -6.01 22.26
C GLN A 562 -25.88 -7.20 23.21
N VAL A 563 -25.70 -8.44 22.74
CA VAL A 563 -25.72 -9.62 23.62
C VAL A 563 -24.65 -9.48 24.71
N GLN A 564 -23.40 -9.21 24.32
CA GLN A 564 -22.28 -9.08 25.25
C GLN A 564 -22.43 -7.86 26.17
N ARG A 565 -23.00 -6.76 25.67
CA ARG A 565 -23.31 -5.56 26.47
C ARG A 565 -24.28 -5.91 27.60
N TRP A 566 -25.38 -6.57 27.25
CA TRP A 566 -26.41 -6.95 28.22
C TRP A 566 -25.91 -8.03 29.18
N GLU A 567 -25.14 -9.03 28.73
CA GLU A 567 -24.47 -10.01 29.61
C GLU A 567 -23.61 -9.31 30.67
N LYS A 568 -22.79 -8.34 30.28
CA LYS A 568 -21.97 -7.58 31.21
C LYS A 568 -22.82 -6.69 32.14
N VAL A 569 -23.97 -6.20 31.69
CA VAL A 569 -24.88 -5.45 32.56
C VAL A 569 -25.58 -6.35 33.57
N VAL A 570 -25.87 -7.61 33.26
CA VAL A 570 -26.34 -8.57 34.28
C VAL A 570 -25.32 -8.70 35.42
N TRP A 571 -24.03 -8.80 35.09
CA TRP A 571 -22.93 -8.79 36.06
C TRP A 571 -22.84 -7.46 36.83
N ASN A 572 -22.80 -6.34 36.11
CA ASN A 572 -22.64 -5.02 36.73
C ASN A 572 -23.85 -4.66 37.60
N ALA A 573 -25.08 -4.90 37.16
CA ALA A 573 -26.29 -4.59 37.91
C ALA A 573 -26.28 -5.31 39.26
N ALA A 574 -25.81 -6.56 39.32
CA ALA A 574 -25.60 -7.26 40.58
C ALA A 574 -24.43 -6.67 41.38
N TRP A 575 -23.20 -6.81 40.91
CA TRP A 575 -22.05 -6.56 41.78
C TRP A 575 -21.76 -5.08 41.97
N ASN A 576 -22.01 -4.23 40.97
CA ASN A 576 -21.77 -2.79 41.13
C ASN A 576 -22.75 -2.19 42.14
N SER A 577 -24.04 -2.53 42.04
CA SER A 577 -25.05 -1.98 42.94
C SER A 577 -24.86 -2.48 44.37
N LEU A 578 -24.71 -3.79 44.55
CA LEU A 578 -24.69 -4.42 45.87
C LEU A 578 -23.43 -4.06 46.65
N THR A 579 -22.25 -4.10 46.02
CA THR A 579 -21.00 -3.73 46.71
C THR A 579 -20.91 -2.24 47.00
N ALA A 580 -21.47 -1.37 46.16
CA ALA A 580 -21.51 0.07 46.42
C ALA A 580 -22.49 0.42 47.56
N LEU A 581 -23.64 -0.26 47.64
CA LEU A 581 -24.63 -0.04 48.70
C LEU A 581 -24.17 -0.54 50.07
N THR A 582 -23.56 -1.72 50.09
CA THR A 582 -23.25 -2.43 51.34
C THR A 582 -21.84 -2.19 51.84
N LEU A 583 -20.93 -1.72 50.97
CA LEU A 583 -19.49 -1.65 51.22
C LEU A 583 -18.85 -3.00 51.55
N MET A 584 -19.55 -4.09 51.25
CA MET A 584 -19.04 -5.46 51.33
C MET A 584 -18.41 -5.84 49.98
N ASP A 585 -17.48 -6.79 50.01
CA ASP A 585 -17.06 -7.49 48.79
C ASP A 585 -18.15 -8.50 48.35
N THR A 586 -17.99 -9.04 47.14
CA THR A 586 -18.97 -9.96 46.54
C THR A 586 -19.22 -11.22 47.37
N HIS A 587 -18.20 -11.80 48.03
CA HIS A 587 -18.32 -13.05 48.80
C HIS A 587 -18.96 -12.80 50.17
N SER A 588 -18.55 -11.71 50.82
CA SER A 588 -19.14 -11.27 52.09
C SER A 588 -20.62 -10.93 51.92
N TRP A 589 -21.03 -10.33 50.80
CA TRP A 589 -22.45 -10.12 50.49
C TRP A 589 -23.19 -11.45 50.35
N LEU A 590 -22.69 -12.38 49.54
CA LEU A 590 -23.34 -13.67 49.30
C LEU A 590 -23.44 -14.53 50.57
N SER A 591 -22.57 -14.32 51.54
CA SER A 591 -22.61 -15.01 52.84
C SER A 591 -23.36 -14.23 53.94
N SER A 592 -23.83 -13.01 53.67
CA SER A 592 -24.45 -12.14 54.69
C SER A 592 -25.82 -12.61 55.19
N SER A 593 -26.55 -13.39 54.39
CA SER A 593 -27.90 -13.88 54.69
C SER A 593 -28.26 -15.02 53.74
N ASP A 594 -29.09 -15.97 54.18
CA ASP A 594 -29.67 -17.01 53.31
C ASP A 594 -30.52 -16.44 52.15
N LEU A 595 -30.89 -15.15 52.23
CA LEU A 595 -31.66 -14.44 51.20
C LEU A 595 -30.80 -13.68 50.18
N SER A 596 -29.50 -13.49 50.43
CA SER A 596 -28.62 -12.66 49.59
C SER A 596 -28.44 -13.24 48.18
N THR A 597 -28.18 -14.56 48.09
CA THR A 597 -28.00 -15.26 46.81
C THR A 597 -29.32 -15.32 46.02
N PRO A 598 -30.48 -15.71 46.60
CA PRO A 598 -31.77 -15.63 45.91
C PRO A 598 -32.11 -14.22 45.39
N MET A 599 -31.87 -13.17 46.19
CA MET A 599 -32.09 -11.80 45.76
C MET A 599 -31.17 -11.41 44.59
N THR A 600 -29.89 -11.78 44.67
CA THR A 600 -28.91 -11.49 43.60
C THR A 600 -29.30 -12.16 42.29
N ARG A 601 -29.76 -13.41 42.36
CA ARG A 601 -30.28 -14.16 41.20
C ARG A 601 -31.54 -13.51 40.62
N LYS A 602 -32.47 -13.08 41.47
CA LYS A 602 -33.68 -12.35 41.03
C LYS A 602 -33.32 -11.05 40.31
N LEU A 603 -32.39 -10.28 40.85
CA LEU A 603 -31.87 -9.07 40.23
C LEU A 603 -31.27 -9.33 38.83
N MET A 604 -30.44 -10.37 38.70
CA MET A 604 -29.89 -10.77 37.40
C MET A 604 -30.98 -11.19 36.42
N LYS A 605 -31.99 -11.93 36.89
CA LYS A 605 -33.13 -12.38 36.08
C LYS A 605 -33.96 -11.22 35.53
N GLU A 606 -34.26 -10.21 36.36
CA GLU A 606 -35.00 -9.02 35.91
C GLU A 606 -34.28 -8.29 34.77
N VAL A 607 -32.95 -8.21 34.81
CA VAL A 607 -32.16 -7.63 33.71
C VAL A 607 -32.22 -8.49 32.44
N ILE A 608 -32.11 -9.81 32.58
CA ILE A 608 -32.25 -10.77 31.47
C ILE A 608 -33.63 -10.66 30.81
N ASP A 609 -34.70 -10.54 31.61
CA ASP A 609 -36.07 -10.43 31.11
C ASP A 609 -36.28 -9.15 30.30
N VAL A 610 -35.70 -8.04 30.75
CA VAL A 610 -35.72 -6.79 29.97
C VAL A 610 -34.93 -6.93 28.67
N ALA A 611 -33.75 -7.56 28.70
CA ALA A 611 -32.93 -7.77 27.50
C ALA A 611 -33.67 -8.64 26.46
N ASN A 612 -34.24 -9.76 26.90
CA ASN A 612 -35.01 -10.67 26.06
C ASN A 612 -36.24 -9.98 25.46
N ALA A 613 -36.96 -9.16 26.25
CA ALA A 613 -38.09 -8.38 25.75
C ALA A 613 -37.70 -7.32 24.71
N LEU A 614 -36.45 -6.85 24.71
CA LEU A 614 -35.86 -5.96 23.70
C LEU A 614 -35.34 -6.70 22.46
N GLY A 615 -35.44 -8.03 22.42
CA GLY A 615 -34.94 -8.86 21.33
C GLY A 615 -33.44 -9.16 21.40
N VAL A 616 -32.81 -9.00 22.57
CA VAL A 616 -31.43 -9.41 22.83
C VAL A 616 -31.47 -10.78 23.52
N PRO A 617 -31.11 -11.88 22.83
CA PRO A 617 -31.27 -13.22 23.37
C PRO A 617 -30.22 -13.51 24.45
N LEU A 618 -30.67 -13.62 25.70
CA LEU A 618 -29.88 -14.04 26.85
C LEU A 618 -30.45 -15.33 27.46
N GLU A 619 -29.56 -16.30 27.69
CA GLU A 619 -29.88 -17.58 28.35
C GLU A 619 -30.08 -17.40 29.87
N ASP A 620 -31.04 -18.11 30.46
CA ASP A 620 -31.25 -18.09 31.91
C ASP A 620 -30.06 -18.73 32.66
N GLU A 621 -29.39 -19.70 32.04
CA GLU A 621 -28.16 -20.35 32.54
C GLU A 621 -27.00 -19.35 32.73
N LEU A 622 -27.08 -18.15 32.13
CA LEU A 622 -26.11 -17.08 32.36
C LEU A 622 -26.00 -16.73 33.85
N ILE A 623 -27.10 -16.76 34.59
CA ILE A 623 -27.11 -16.45 36.03
C ILE A 623 -26.18 -17.41 36.78
N ASP A 624 -26.31 -18.71 36.53
CA ASP A 624 -25.45 -19.73 37.15
C ASP A 624 -23.98 -19.54 36.74
N LYS A 625 -23.72 -19.31 35.45
CA LYS A 625 -22.37 -19.04 34.93
C LYS A 625 -21.72 -17.85 35.64
N LEU A 626 -22.45 -16.75 35.85
CA LEU A 626 -21.93 -15.54 36.49
C LEU A 626 -21.76 -15.70 38.00
N ILE A 627 -22.66 -16.42 38.69
CA ILE A 627 -22.52 -16.73 40.12
C ILE A 627 -21.31 -17.66 40.34
N ASP A 628 -21.16 -18.71 39.55
CA ASP A 628 -20.02 -19.61 39.63
C ASP A 628 -18.71 -18.88 39.32
N LYS A 629 -18.73 -17.96 38.35
CA LYS A 629 -17.57 -17.11 38.02
C LYS A 629 -17.13 -16.28 39.22
N ILE A 630 -18.04 -15.58 39.90
CA ILE A 630 -17.65 -14.73 41.04
C ILE A 630 -17.13 -15.53 42.23
N LEU A 631 -17.68 -16.72 42.47
CA LEU A 631 -17.26 -17.60 43.57
C LEU A 631 -15.86 -18.19 43.34
N ARG A 632 -15.45 -18.35 42.09
CA ARG A 632 -14.08 -18.78 41.72
C ARG A 632 -13.05 -17.66 41.76
N MET A 633 -13.51 -16.40 41.75
CA MET A 633 -12.63 -15.24 41.86
C MET A 633 -12.35 -14.91 43.34
N PRO A 634 -11.22 -14.25 43.65
CA PRO A 634 -11.04 -13.66 44.97
C PRO A 634 -12.18 -12.69 45.32
N PRO A 635 -12.45 -12.44 46.62
CA PRO A 635 -13.34 -11.38 47.05
C PRO A 635 -12.97 -10.04 46.41
N ILE A 636 -13.90 -9.44 45.66
CA ILE A 636 -13.67 -8.16 44.96
C ILE A 636 -14.71 -7.11 45.34
N GLY A 637 -14.29 -5.85 45.33
CA GLY A 637 -15.17 -4.69 45.20
C GLY A 637 -15.39 -4.35 43.73
N SER A 638 -16.49 -3.64 43.44
CA SER A 638 -16.77 -3.16 42.08
C SER A 638 -16.17 -1.79 41.78
N SER A 639 -16.10 -1.44 40.50
CA SER A 639 -15.71 -0.09 40.07
C SER A 639 -16.66 0.99 40.60
N MET A 640 -17.96 0.70 40.72
CA MET A 640 -18.95 1.62 41.29
C MET A 640 -18.74 1.83 42.80
N ARG A 641 -18.33 0.78 43.53
CA ARG A 641 -17.93 0.91 44.95
C ARG A 641 -16.69 1.80 45.08
N THR A 642 -15.68 1.61 44.24
CA THR A 642 -14.50 2.47 44.23
C THR A 642 -14.86 3.93 43.91
N ASP A 643 -15.80 4.17 43.00
CA ASP A 643 -16.29 5.52 42.72
C ASP A 643 -16.99 6.10 43.97
N TYR A 644 -17.84 5.33 44.64
CA TYR A 644 -18.48 5.73 45.91
C TYR A 644 -17.46 6.08 47.01
N GLU A 645 -16.48 5.21 47.27
CA GLU A 645 -15.46 5.39 48.31
C GLU A 645 -14.59 6.63 48.04
N ASN A 646 -14.35 6.95 46.76
CA ASN A 646 -13.62 8.15 46.34
C ASN A 646 -14.51 9.39 46.15
N GLY A 647 -15.81 9.30 46.47
CA GLY A 647 -16.78 10.39 46.31
C GLY A 647 -17.03 10.81 44.86
N LYS A 648 -16.75 9.96 43.87
CA LYS A 648 -16.95 10.26 42.44
C LYS A 648 -18.38 9.91 42.00
N PRO A 649 -18.90 10.57 40.94
CA PRO A 649 -20.17 10.19 40.33
C PRO A 649 -20.16 8.75 39.84
N MET A 650 -21.22 8.01 40.17
CA MET A 650 -21.39 6.60 39.79
C MET A 650 -22.19 6.44 38.49
N GLU A 651 -21.92 5.37 37.74
CA GLU A 651 -22.60 4.99 36.48
C GLU A 651 -23.99 4.36 36.72
N VAL A 652 -24.81 4.97 37.59
CA VAL A 652 -26.11 4.43 38.04
C VAL A 652 -27.12 4.36 36.89
N GLU A 653 -27.19 5.40 36.07
CA GLU A 653 -28.17 5.51 34.97
C GLU A 653 -27.99 4.42 33.92
N VAL A 654 -26.76 4.18 33.46
CA VAL A 654 -26.49 3.24 32.36
C VAL A 654 -26.41 1.78 32.79
N ILE A 655 -26.22 1.51 34.10
CA ILE A 655 -26.18 0.14 34.65
C ILE A 655 -27.55 -0.29 35.19
N LEU A 656 -28.28 0.61 35.85
CA LEU A 656 -29.56 0.29 36.50
C LEU A 656 -30.74 1.07 35.90
N GLY A 657 -30.55 2.37 35.65
CA GLY A 657 -31.62 3.25 35.15
C GLY A 657 -32.16 2.84 33.79
N TYR A 658 -31.30 2.46 32.83
CA TYR A 658 -31.73 2.03 31.50
C TYR A 658 -32.54 0.73 31.52
N PRO A 659 -32.10 -0.36 32.19
CA PRO A 659 -32.94 -1.54 32.40
C PRO A 659 -34.29 -1.22 33.07
N VAL A 660 -34.31 -0.39 34.12
CA VAL A 660 -35.56 0.01 34.81
C VAL A 660 -36.50 0.75 33.85
N LYS A 661 -35.97 1.72 33.10
CA LYS A 661 -36.73 2.49 32.11
C LYS A 661 -37.35 1.56 31.06
N LYS A 662 -36.56 0.65 30.49
CA LYS A 662 -37.04 -0.29 29.47
C LYS A 662 -38.01 -1.33 30.03
N GLY A 663 -37.80 -1.82 31.25
CA GLY A 663 -38.74 -2.70 31.94
C GLY A 663 -40.11 -2.05 32.11
N ARG A 664 -40.16 -0.78 32.53
CA ARG A 664 -41.41 -0.01 32.61
C ARG A 664 -42.07 0.20 31.26
N GLU A 665 -41.30 0.54 30.22
CA GLU A 665 -41.81 0.72 28.84
C GLU A 665 -42.42 -0.59 28.29
N LEU A 666 -41.88 -1.75 28.69
CA LEU A 666 -42.26 -3.07 28.19
C LEU A 666 -43.19 -3.85 29.14
N ASN A 667 -43.60 -3.27 30.26
CA ASN A 667 -44.40 -3.92 31.32
C ASN A 667 -43.77 -5.21 31.89
N ILE A 668 -42.45 -5.23 32.07
CA ILE A 668 -41.71 -6.31 32.74
C ILE A 668 -41.57 -5.98 34.23
N ASP A 669 -41.77 -6.97 35.12
CA ASP A 669 -41.52 -6.78 36.56
C ASP A 669 -40.01 -6.60 36.80
N VAL A 670 -39.65 -5.40 37.25
CA VAL A 670 -38.27 -4.98 37.55
C VAL A 670 -38.16 -4.45 38.98
N SER A 671 -39.03 -4.92 39.88
CA SER A 671 -39.16 -4.39 41.24
C SER A 671 -37.85 -4.46 42.04
N THR A 672 -37.01 -5.48 41.83
CA THR A 672 -35.76 -5.63 42.59
C THR A 672 -34.73 -4.61 42.13
N ILE A 673 -34.49 -4.51 40.81
CA ILE A 673 -33.55 -3.53 40.26
C ILE A 673 -34.03 -2.09 40.44
N GLU A 674 -35.34 -1.84 40.38
CA GLU A 674 -35.95 -0.53 40.58
C GLU A 674 -35.74 0.00 42.01
N ASN A 675 -35.86 -0.86 43.01
CA ASN A 675 -35.57 -0.50 44.40
C ASN A 675 -34.10 -0.14 44.59
N LEU A 676 -33.17 -0.95 44.05
CA LEU A 676 -31.73 -0.68 44.13
C LEU A 676 -31.36 0.62 43.40
N TYR A 677 -31.92 0.83 42.21
CA TYR A 677 -31.76 2.05 41.43
C TYR A 677 -32.20 3.28 42.22
N THR A 678 -33.38 3.23 42.85
CA THR A 678 -33.93 4.35 43.62
C THR A 678 -33.02 4.74 44.79
N VAL A 679 -32.51 3.75 45.54
CA VAL A 679 -31.61 4.01 46.67
C VAL A 679 -30.25 4.53 46.18
N LEU A 680 -29.68 3.93 45.14
CA LEU A 680 -28.39 4.36 44.58
C LEU A 680 -28.45 5.75 43.95
N LEU A 681 -29.57 6.13 43.35
CA LEU A 681 -29.78 7.50 42.87
C LEU A 681 -29.70 8.52 44.01
N ALA A 682 -30.37 8.24 45.14
CA ALA A 682 -30.33 9.13 46.30
C ALA A 682 -28.90 9.27 46.85
N ILE A 683 -28.16 8.16 46.90
CA ILE A 683 -26.75 8.14 47.32
C ILE A 683 -25.88 8.92 46.33
N ASN A 684 -26.02 8.67 45.03
CA ASN A 684 -25.25 9.34 43.98
C ASN A 684 -25.52 10.86 43.98
N LYS A 685 -26.78 11.27 44.15
CA LYS A 685 -27.18 12.67 44.27
C LYS A 685 -26.57 13.34 45.51
N ARG A 686 -26.51 12.64 46.65
CA ARG A 686 -25.84 13.13 47.85
C ARG A 686 -24.33 13.34 47.61
N LEU A 687 -23.67 12.41 46.93
CA LEU A 687 -22.25 12.52 46.61
C LEU A 687 -21.96 13.73 45.69
N ILE A 688 -22.75 13.88 44.61
CA ILE A 688 -22.61 15.00 43.67
C ILE A 688 -22.92 16.34 44.36
N GLY A 689 -23.96 16.39 45.21
CA GLY A 689 -24.34 17.59 45.95
C GLY A 689 -23.33 18.02 47.01
N ALA A 690 -22.63 17.08 47.65
CA ALA A 690 -21.58 17.37 48.62
C ALA A 690 -20.29 17.94 48.00
N GLN A 691 -20.09 17.81 46.67
CA GLN A 691 -18.98 18.41 45.93
C GLN A 691 -19.26 19.84 45.43
N SER A 692 -20.50 20.31 45.55
CA SER A 692 -20.95 21.62 45.06
C SER A 692 -21.02 22.69 46.16
N GLY A 693 -20.59 22.35 47.38
CA GLY A 693 -20.69 23.19 48.59
C GLY A 693 -19.35 23.59 49.16
#